data_AF-A0A7J5VWV7-F1
#
_entry.id   AF-A0A7J5VWV7-F1
#
_cell.length_a   1.000
_cell.length_b   1.000
_cell.length_c   1.000
_cell.angle_alpha   90.00
_cell.angle_beta   90.00
_cell.angle_gamma   90.00
#
_symmetry.space_group_name_H-M   'P 1'
#
loop_
_entity.id
_entity.type
_entity.pdbx_description
1 polymer ?
#
loop_
_entity_poly.entity_id
_entity_poly.type
_entity_poly.pdbx_seq_one_letter_code
_entity_poly.pdbx_strand_id
1 'polypeptide(L)'
;MKKNDILLLLFALSFMPFALGQQGTIQLPATGQTTSYYPGDDGDLHTGVTIPANRFINHGNGTATDQLSGLMWVTDGNLMAIRNPSFDQDRIPGDGDTDWQTAMDYIQLLNDENYLGYNDWRAPNVVEMRSFANLGRPDSVLPLGHPFLNIKSLYWTSTTVEKYRSTAIGFFMTEFYLHSNIINVAGETEFFAKRASADYKYYLLPVRSSGNSGLVELPVSGQRYNFWSGDDGGLKAGEPWPSPRLVDNNNETVTDRLTGLMWTMDANLMVTRNPEFDTNQWVDGCVNWQHALDYIALLNSQNYLGYNDWRMPNRNEMTSLIDYSRKDPVLPERFPFTNTSDYNLEYYYWTSTTRADEPDQAWIVVLREGMTGGGNAFQYAKTADWHVWPVRTDNSPLPTASVSGTITLDGNPYQRAEIVLNGVIKAYTRANLNGEYEFTNLPNGNYFITPEDKYTRFTPEFCQVNLNGNPVTCDFTAQYKRAYGWTDISENLFQVGNAAGNYLSDMFFIGQEGWVTSGNDFPEVYHTTNGGETWEVQTSLVPTYAITMLSAEEGYIGGGNSTGMILKTNNGGTNWTFHGITMGKVYDMSFPPGSNSGISCGSDGSWAWINPSGITNGTQLSMDDWMCIEFAESLDYGFMGGIFGRKAWYENGSWTYIGGAMYMPTYNDLHWLNNNLGWFCLSDGIVRRMGATQHYIYRFEEDEGDPLNGIYVLNSDSLWVVTMGGDVLTTVNASADTVHFSSENIAGESLTDIWVTDASHAYAIGGNGGFFRYGLLEGFPAGGADIIDFVVDQQTQPAIINSTEQTIQVFVGEGTDLTQIIPEIFVSAAATINPPGGTMQNFTFPVTYTVTSENGQVIKDWTVTIDITTGVSGHVTPEIILFPNPTRGVVGIQSLVVGQRSVNVKITDLYGNVIAITPCRLPAANCQLDISHLPAGIYFICMSLENQMIVKKIVKL
;
A
#
# COMPACT_ATOMS: atom_id res chain seq x y z
N MET A 1 -1.38 44.71 53.21
CA MET A 1 -2.44 44.68 52.18
C MET A 1 -3.46 43.63 52.57
N LYS A 2 -4.72 43.85 52.20
CA LYS A 2 -5.90 43.42 52.93
C LYS A 2 -6.29 41.96 52.66
N LYS A 3 -6.96 41.42 53.68
CA LYS A 3 -7.43 40.05 53.95
C LYS A 3 -8.62 39.60 53.06
N ASN A 4 -8.72 40.09 51.82
CA ASN A 4 -9.86 39.83 50.93
C ASN A 4 -9.50 39.18 49.58
N ASP A 5 -8.23 38.92 49.28
CA ASP A 5 -7.82 38.24 48.03
C ASP A 5 -7.50 36.74 48.22
N ILE A 6 -7.81 36.19 49.40
CA ILE A 6 -7.63 34.76 49.77
C ILE A 6 -8.99 34.01 49.81
N LEU A 7 -10.09 34.69 49.44
CA LEU A 7 -11.44 34.13 49.42
C LEU A 7 -11.98 33.91 47.99
N LEU A 8 -11.10 33.56 47.07
CA LEU A 8 -11.45 32.97 45.76
C LEU A 8 -10.67 31.68 45.51
N LEU A 9 -10.34 30.95 46.59
CA LEU A 9 -9.52 29.73 46.54
C LEU A 9 -10.14 28.50 47.21
N LEU A 10 -11.40 28.55 47.70
CA LEU A 10 -12.03 27.41 48.39
C LEU A 10 -13.56 27.57 48.37
N PHE A 11 -14.21 27.33 47.24
CA PHE A 11 -15.59 26.81 47.12
C PHE A 11 -15.93 26.55 45.64
N ALA A 12 -15.35 25.48 45.09
CA ALA A 12 -15.91 24.68 43.99
C ALA A 12 -15.19 23.33 43.97
N LEU A 13 -15.21 22.65 45.12
CA LEU A 13 -14.83 21.26 45.27
C LEU A 13 -16.14 20.47 45.27
N SER A 14 -16.74 20.35 44.09
CA SER A 14 -17.85 19.45 43.73
C SER A 14 -18.36 19.84 42.34
N PHE A 15 -18.61 18.84 41.50
CA PHE A 15 -18.95 18.88 40.07
C PHE A 15 -17.74 18.84 39.13
N MET A 16 -17.24 17.61 38.93
CA MET A 16 -16.80 17.17 37.61
C MET A 16 -17.87 17.56 36.58
N PRO A 17 -17.51 18.21 35.46
CA PRO A 17 -18.24 18.03 34.23
C PRO A 17 -17.43 17.08 33.34
N PHE A 18 -17.96 15.87 33.25
CA PHE A 18 -18.14 15.07 32.04
C PHE A 18 -17.01 15.05 31.01
N ALA A 19 -16.51 13.82 30.80
CA ALA A 19 -15.86 13.38 29.58
C ALA A 19 -16.61 13.87 28.32
N LEU A 20 -15.83 14.27 27.32
CA LEU A 20 -16.31 14.69 26.01
C LEU A 20 -15.32 14.07 24.99
N GLY A 21 -15.78 13.15 24.10
CA GLY A 21 -14.95 12.45 23.09
C GLY A 21 -15.08 12.68 21.55
N GLN A 22 -14.04 12.17 20.90
CA GLN A 22 -13.58 12.26 19.51
C GLN A 22 -14.63 11.93 18.43
N GLN A 23 -14.50 12.52 17.24
CA GLN A 23 -15.01 11.89 16.01
C GLN A 23 -14.17 10.64 15.72
N GLY A 24 -14.81 9.49 15.48
CA GLY A 24 -14.11 8.23 15.23
C GLY A 24 -13.17 8.29 14.03
N THR A 25 -12.15 7.44 14.02
CA THR A 25 -11.20 7.34 12.89
C THR A 25 -11.86 6.82 11.60
N ILE A 26 -13.00 6.13 11.70
CA ILE A 26 -13.82 5.72 10.56
C ILE A 26 -15.28 6.16 10.74
N GLN A 27 -16.01 6.23 9.63
CA GLN A 27 -17.46 6.30 9.63
C GLN A 27 -18.04 4.92 9.26
N LEU A 28 -19.12 4.51 9.93
CA LEU A 28 -19.77 3.25 9.61
C LEU A 28 -20.80 3.44 8.49
N PRO A 29 -20.91 2.48 7.55
CA PRO A 29 -21.96 2.54 6.54
C PRO A 29 -23.33 2.33 7.18
N ALA A 30 -24.36 2.98 6.62
CA ALA A 30 -25.74 2.66 6.91
C ALA A 30 -26.05 1.21 6.49
N THR A 31 -27.01 0.58 7.16
CA THR A 31 -27.41 -0.80 6.82
C THR A 31 -28.14 -0.91 5.48
N GLY A 32 -28.61 0.22 4.94
CA GLY A 32 -29.45 0.29 3.75
C GLY A 32 -30.95 0.22 4.04
N GLN A 33 -31.35 0.03 5.30
CA GLN A 33 -32.75 0.07 5.69
C GLN A 33 -33.30 1.50 5.62
N THR A 34 -34.23 1.74 4.70
CA THR A 34 -34.91 3.04 4.54
C THR A 34 -36.38 2.99 4.93
N THR A 35 -36.95 1.78 5.08
CA THR A 35 -38.33 1.58 5.51
C THR A 35 -38.37 1.40 7.01
N SER A 36 -39.02 2.33 7.70
CA SER A 36 -39.39 2.14 9.10
C SER A 36 -40.61 1.23 9.21
N TYR A 37 -40.48 0.20 10.02
CA TYR A 37 -41.55 -0.71 10.42
C TYR A 37 -42.05 -0.35 11.84
N TYR A 38 -41.18 0.25 12.66
CA TYR A 38 -41.45 0.67 14.03
C TYR A 38 -40.66 1.94 14.38
N PRO A 39 -41.21 2.89 15.18
CA PRO A 39 -40.44 4.03 15.66
C PRO A 39 -39.19 3.59 16.44
N GLY A 40 -38.03 4.16 16.12
CA GLY A 40 -36.74 3.80 16.70
C GLY A 40 -36.05 2.58 16.08
N ASP A 41 -36.62 1.98 15.03
CA ASP A 41 -35.87 1.04 14.18
C ASP A 41 -34.85 1.78 13.28
N ASP A 42 -33.93 1.02 12.68
CA ASP A 42 -32.88 1.59 11.84
C ASP A 42 -33.45 2.27 10.57
N GLY A 43 -34.63 1.82 10.11
CA GLY A 43 -35.39 2.46 9.04
C GLY A 43 -36.07 3.77 9.42
N ASP A 44 -36.17 4.10 10.70
CA ASP A 44 -36.59 5.40 11.24
C ASP A 44 -35.37 6.31 11.47
N LEU A 45 -34.27 5.72 11.96
CA LEU A 45 -33.09 6.47 12.41
C LEU A 45 -32.07 6.77 11.28
N HIS A 46 -32.01 5.93 10.24
CA HIS A 46 -31.07 6.04 9.09
C HIS A 46 -29.62 6.30 9.49
N THR A 47 -29.14 5.58 10.50
CA THR A 47 -27.81 5.81 11.09
C THR A 47 -26.68 5.30 10.18
N GLY A 48 -25.58 6.04 10.10
CA GLY A 48 -24.41 5.73 9.28
C GLY A 48 -24.37 6.44 7.92
N VAL A 49 -23.30 6.22 7.16
CA VAL A 49 -23.11 6.81 5.83
C VAL A 49 -24.05 6.14 4.83
N THR A 50 -24.91 6.92 4.18
CA THR A 50 -25.89 6.44 3.21
C THR A 50 -25.25 5.60 2.10
N ILE A 51 -25.84 4.43 1.83
CA ILE A 51 -25.41 3.56 0.72
C ILE A 51 -25.70 4.29 -0.62
N PRO A 52 -24.69 4.46 -1.51
CA PRO A 52 -24.90 5.09 -2.81
C PRO A 52 -25.93 4.34 -3.67
N ALA A 53 -26.76 5.09 -4.40
CA ALA A 53 -27.73 4.50 -5.32
C ALA A 53 -27.07 3.72 -6.47
N ASN A 54 -25.91 4.20 -6.95
CA ASN A 54 -25.09 3.55 -7.97
C ASN A 54 -23.82 2.94 -7.35
N ARG A 55 -23.99 2.09 -6.33
CA ARG A 55 -22.89 1.65 -5.48
C ARG A 55 -21.70 1.03 -6.23
N PHE A 56 -21.90 0.37 -7.36
CA PHE A 56 -20.79 -0.26 -8.10
C PHE A 56 -20.55 0.43 -9.44
N ILE A 57 -19.29 0.80 -9.69
CA ILE A 57 -18.80 1.16 -11.01
C ILE A 57 -18.38 -0.14 -11.69
N ASN A 58 -19.14 -0.59 -12.69
CA ASN A 58 -18.76 -1.72 -13.52
C ASN A 58 -17.79 -1.25 -14.60
N HIS A 59 -16.59 -1.83 -14.63
CA HIS A 59 -15.54 -1.44 -15.58
C HIS A 59 -15.65 -2.18 -16.93
N GLY A 60 -16.62 -3.10 -17.08
CA GLY A 60 -16.86 -3.83 -18.32
C GLY A 60 -15.80 -4.88 -18.68
N ASN A 61 -14.72 -4.96 -17.89
CA ASN A 61 -13.61 -5.90 -18.07
C ASN A 61 -13.68 -7.13 -17.16
N GLY A 62 -14.77 -7.30 -16.39
CA GLY A 62 -14.88 -8.34 -15.37
C GLY A 62 -14.52 -7.88 -13.95
N THR A 63 -14.27 -6.58 -13.75
CA THR A 63 -14.10 -5.97 -12.42
C THR A 63 -15.16 -4.91 -12.14
N ALA A 64 -15.40 -4.67 -10.85
CA ALA A 64 -16.24 -3.57 -10.38
C ALA A 64 -15.67 -2.93 -9.10
N THR A 65 -15.67 -1.60 -9.04
CA THR A 65 -15.30 -0.85 -7.84
C THR A 65 -16.54 -0.53 -7.02
N ASP A 66 -16.50 -0.87 -5.74
CA ASP A 66 -17.50 -0.45 -4.76
C ASP A 66 -17.24 1.00 -4.34
N GLN A 67 -18.13 1.92 -4.67
CA GLN A 67 -18.02 3.33 -4.28
C GLN A 67 -18.15 3.56 -2.77
N LEU A 68 -18.76 2.63 -2.03
CA LEU A 68 -18.91 2.75 -0.59
C LEU A 68 -17.59 2.48 0.13
N SER A 69 -16.96 1.34 -0.15
CA SER A 69 -15.69 0.92 0.49
C SER A 69 -14.43 1.29 -0.30
N GLY A 70 -14.57 1.62 -1.59
CA GLY A 70 -13.44 1.86 -2.48
C GLY A 70 -12.78 0.60 -3.05
N LEU A 71 -13.15 -0.58 -2.54
CA LEU A 71 -12.58 -1.87 -2.94
C LEU A 71 -12.99 -2.28 -4.36
N MET A 72 -12.06 -2.91 -5.07
CA MET A 72 -12.28 -3.47 -6.40
C MET A 72 -12.40 -4.99 -6.36
N TRP A 73 -13.44 -5.51 -7.00
CA TRP A 73 -13.84 -6.91 -6.95
C TRP A 73 -13.94 -7.50 -8.35
N VAL A 74 -13.67 -8.80 -8.46
CA VAL A 74 -14.06 -9.60 -9.64
C VAL A 74 -15.59 -9.66 -9.72
N THR A 75 -16.18 -9.51 -10.91
CA THR A 75 -17.64 -9.55 -11.08
C THR A 75 -18.21 -10.95 -11.22
N ASP A 76 -17.43 -11.95 -11.64
CA ASP A 76 -17.88 -13.34 -11.67
C ASP A 76 -17.70 -14.02 -10.30
N GLY A 77 -18.82 -14.22 -9.60
CA GLY A 77 -18.87 -14.86 -8.29
C GLY A 77 -18.60 -16.37 -8.30
N ASN A 78 -18.41 -17.00 -9.46
CA ASN A 78 -17.97 -18.38 -9.57
C ASN A 78 -16.80 -18.52 -10.56
N LEU A 79 -15.88 -17.56 -10.52
CA LEU A 79 -14.81 -17.43 -11.50
C LEU A 79 -14.02 -18.73 -11.72
N MET A 80 -13.67 -19.46 -10.65
CA MET A 80 -12.88 -20.68 -10.74
C MET A 80 -13.55 -21.74 -11.63
N ALA A 81 -14.85 -21.99 -11.43
CA ALA A 81 -15.60 -22.93 -12.25
C ALA A 81 -15.69 -22.52 -13.72
N ILE A 82 -15.87 -21.23 -13.98
CA ILE A 82 -16.09 -20.71 -15.34
C ILE A 82 -14.78 -20.64 -16.13
N ARG A 83 -13.71 -20.19 -15.49
CA ARG A 83 -12.43 -19.91 -16.14
C ARG A 83 -11.48 -21.11 -16.09
N ASN A 84 -11.39 -21.79 -14.95
CA ASN A 84 -10.43 -22.87 -14.72
C ASN A 84 -11.10 -24.06 -14.00
N PRO A 85 -12.09 -24.73 -14.63
CA PRO A 85 -12.83 -25.83 -14.00
C PRO A 85 -11.96 -27.03 -13.61
N SER A 86 -10.73 -27.14 -14.13
CA SER A 86 -9.75 -28.16 -13.74
C SER A 86 -8.96 -27.82 -12.48
N PHE A 87 -8.99 -26.57 -12.03
CA PHE A 87 -8.38 -26.10 -10.79
C PHE A 87 -9.20 -26.52 -9.57
N ASP A 88 -10.50 -26.61 -9.79
CA ASP A 88 -11.47 -27.22 -8.89
C ASP A 88 -11.31 -28.76 -8.91
N GLN A 89 -10.60 -29.29 -7.90
CA GLN A 89 -10.25 -30.72 -7.81
C GLN A 89 -11.14 -31.49 -6.82
N ASP A 90 -12.30 -30.96 -6.46
CA ASP A 90 -12.94 -31.30 -5.19
C ASP A 90 -14.17 -32.23 -5.33
N ARG A 91 -13.97 -33.40 -5.95
CA ARG A 91 -14.96 -34.47 -6.23
C ARG A 91 -15.97 -34.16 -7.35
N ILE A 92 -16.32 -32.90 -7.67
CA ILE A 92 -17.11 -32.54 -8.88
C ILE A 92 -16.41 -31.40 -9.63
N PRO A 93 -15.46 -31.71 -10.53
CA PRO A 93 -14.72 -30.68 -11.24
C PRO A 93 -15.62 -29.68 -11.97
N GLY A 94 -15.46 -28.39 -11.65
CA GLY A 94 -16.10 -27.27 -12.35
C GLY A 94 -17.38 -26.75 -11.70
N ASP A 95 -17.68 -27.08 -10.44
CA ASP A 95 -18.75 -26.42 -9.69
C ASP A 95 -18.26 -25.17 -8.94
N GLY A 96 -16.96 -25.12 -8.59
CA GLY A 96 -16.22 -23.96 -8.13
C GLY A 96 -16.22 -23.73 -6.62
N ASP A 97 -16.85 -24.63 -5.84
CA ASP A 97 -16.49 -24.72 -4.44
C ASP A 97 -15.07 -25.27 -4.33
N THR A 98 -14.33 -24.85 -3.31
CA THR A 98 -12.98 -25.39 -3.10
C THR A 98 -12.50 -25.32 -1.64
N ASP A 99 -11.45 -26.06 -1.31
CA ASP A 99 -10.77 -25.97 -0.01
C ASP A 99 -9.89 -24.71 0.10
N TRP A 100 -9.45 -24.38 1.31
CA TRP A 100 -8.67 -23.16 1.56
C TRP A 100 -7.35 -23.11 0.80
N GLN A 101 -6.60 -24.21 0.74
CA GLN A 101 -5.30 -24.22 0.05
C GLN A 101 -5.51 -24.01 -1.44
N THR A 102 -6.46 -24.73 -2.04
CA THR A 102 -6.82 -24.56 -3.45
C THR A 102 -7.36 -23.16 -3.72
N ALA A 103 -8.13 -22.55 -2.83
CA ALA A 103 -8.54 -21.15 -2.97
C ALA A 103 -7.33 -20.19 -2.99
N MET A 104 -6.35 -20.39 -2.10
CA MET A 104 -5.14 -19.55 -2.06
C MET A 104 -4.23 -19.79 -3.25
N ASP A 105 -4.09 -21.04 -3.70
CA ASP A 105 -3.36 -21.39 -4.92
C ASP A 105 -4.04 -20.77 -6.14
N TYR A 106 -5.38 -20.67 -6.14
CA TYR A 106 -6.11 -19.99 -7.21
C TYR A 106 -5.91 -18.48 -7.15
N ILE A 107 -5.92 -17.86 -5.97
CA ILE A 107 -5.52 -16.45 -5.82
C ILE A 107 -4.10 -16.24 -6.36
N GLN A 108 -3.17 -17.13 -6.02
CA GLN A 108 -1.80 -17.06 -6.55
C GLN A 108 -1.79 -17.19 -8.07
N LEU A 109 -2.55 -18.13 -8.64
CA LEU A 109 -2.72 -18.25 -10.10
C LEU A 109 -3.25 -16.94 -10.71
N LEU A 110 -4.29 -16.34 -10.12
CA LEU A 110 -4.82 -15.05 -10.61
C LEU A 110 -3.74 -13.96 -10.57
N ASN A 111 -2.87 -13.98 -9.56
CA ASN A 111 -1.80 -13.01 -9.44
C ASN A 111 -0.65 -13.27 -10.43
N ASP A 112 -0.22 -14.53 -10.54
CA ASP A 112 0.81 -14.99 -11.48
C ASP A 112 0.39 -14.70 -12.94
N GLU A 113 -0.91 -14.79 -13.23
CA GLU A 113 -1.47 -14.53 -14.55
C GLU A 113 -1.83 -13.05 -14.78
N ASN A 114 -1.57 -12.16 -13.82
CA ASN A 114 -2.01 -10.76 -13.84
C ASN A 114 -3.50 -10.64 -14.24
N TYR A 115 -4.36 -11.45 -13.62
CA TYR A 115 -5.74 -11.59 -14.03
C TYR A 115 -6.47 -10.24 -14.04
N LEU A 116 -7.07 -9.90 -15.19
CA LEU A 116 -7.72 -8.60 -15.45
C LEU A 116 -6.80 -7.38 -15.30
N GLY A 117 -5.49 -7.58 -15.46
CA GLY A 117 -4.47 -6.52 -15.36
C GLY A 117 -3.97 -6.29 -13.93
N TYR A 118 -4.24 -7.21 -13.01
CA TYR A 118 -3.92 -7.05 -11.60
C TYR A 118 -3.27 -8.30 -11.02
N ASN A 119 -2.25 -8.12 -10.16
CA ASN A 119 -1.51 -9.17 -9.46
C ASN A 119 -1.61 -9.08 -7.93
N ASP A 120 -2.51 -8.25 -7.44
CA ASP A 120 -2.72 -8.00 -6.01
C ASP A 120 -4.06 -8.54 -5.52
N TRP A 121 -4.62 -9.55 -6.22
CA TRP A 121 -5.80 -10.26 -5.79
C TRP A 121 -5.53 -11.00 -4.49
N ARG A 122 -6.55 -11.02 -3.63
CA ARG A 122 -6.55 -11.76 -2.38
C ARG A 122 -7.96 -12.20 -2.02
N ALA A 123 -8.05 -13.09 -1.04
CA ALA A 123 -9.32 -13.31 -0.37
C ALA A 123 -9.67 -12.10 0.51
N PRO A 124 -10.93 -11.63 0.45
CA PRO A 124 -11.41 -10.54 1.31
C PRO A 124 -11.47 -10.98 2.75
N ASN A 125 -11.21 -10.08 3.69
CA ASN A 125 -11.47 -10.33 5.09
C ASN A 125 -12.98 -10.21 5.37
N VAL A 126 -13.41 -10.63 6.57
CA VAL A 126 -14.83 -10.65 6.95
C VAL A 126 -15.48 -9.26 7.01
N VAL A 127 -14.70 -8.22 7.30
CA VAL A 127 -15.18 -6.82 7.37
C VAL A 127 -15.47 -6.32 5.94
N GLU A 128 -14.55 -6.58 5.02
CA GLU A 128 -14.68 -6.24 3.59
C GLU A 128 -15.86 -6.99 2.96
N MET A 129 -15.98 -8.29 3.22
CA MET A 129 -17.11 -9.06 2.70
C MET A 129 -18.44 -8.60 3.29
N ARG A 130 -18.49 -8.23 4.59
CA ARG A 130 -19.69 -7.68 5.21
C ARG A 130 -20.10 -6.34 4.60
N SER A 131 -19.15 -5.54 4.13
CA SER A 131 -19.45 -4.26 3.49
C SER A 131 -20.37 -4.41 2.28
N PHE A 132 -20.41 -5.57 1.60
CA PHE A 132 -21.34 -5.83 0.50
C PHE A 132 -22.82 -5.73 0.88
N ALA A 133 -23.18 -5.98 2.13
CA ALA A 133 -24.57 -6.16 2.52
C ALA A 133 -25.37 -4.85 2.48
N ASN A 134 -26.50 -4.88 1.76
CA ASN A 134 -27.61 -3.96 1.90
C ASN A 134 -28.78 -4.71 2.55
N LEU A 135 -28.97 -4.47 3.84
CA LEU A 135 -29.96 -5.15 4.69
C LEU A 135 -31.38 -4.57 4.54
N GLY A 136 -31.54 -3.49 3.76
CA GLY A 136 -32.84 -2.92 3.42
C GLY A 136 -33.58 -3.68 2.32
N ARG A 137 -32.94 -4.70 1.73
CA ARG A 137 -33.52 -5.50 0.64
C ARG A 137 -34.01 -6.85 1.17
N PRO A 138 -35.21 -7.32 0.79
CA PRO A 138 -35.70 -8.64 1.21
C PRO A 138 -35.04 -9.81 0.45
N ASP A 139 -34.65 -9.62 -0.82
CA ASP A 139 -34.31 -10.76 -1.69
C ASP A 139 -32.82 -10.87 -2.06
N SER A 140 -31.99 -9.89 -1.68
CA SER A 140 -30.55 -9.90 -2.04
C SER A 140 -29.72 -9.02 -1.12
N VAL A 141 -28.55 -9.52 -0.69
CA VAL A 141 -27.55 -8.73 0.04
C VAL A 141 -26.91 -7.64 -0.83
N LEU A 142 -26.96 -7.77 -2.16
CA LEU A 142 -26.29 -6.83 -3.03
C LEU A 142 -27.20 -5.61 -3.31
N PRO A 143 -26.66 -4.39 -3.41
CA PRO A 143 -27.37 -3.22 -3.91
C PRO A 143 -28.06 -3.45 -5.27
N LEU A 144 -29.11 -2.67 -5.56
CA LEU A 144 -29.79 -2.73 -6.86
C LEU A 144 -28.83 -2.38 -7.99
N GLY A 145 -28.92 -3.09 -9.13
CA GLY A 145 -28.08 -2.80 -10.30
C GLY A 145 -26.61 -3.23 -10.17
N HIS A 146 -26.28 -4.09 -9.20
CA HIS A 146 -24.92 -4.62 -9.06
C HIS A 146 -24.45 -5.37 -10.32
N PRO A 147 -23.14 -5.35 -10.64
CA PRO A 147 -22.61 -6.00 -11.84
C PRO A 147 -22.22 -7.47 -11.65
N PHE A 148 -22.32 -8.00 -10.43
CA PHE A 148 -21.88 -9.36 -10.14
C PHE A 148 -22.76 -10.43 -10.80
N LEU A 149 -22.10 -11.42 -11.40
CA LEU A 149 -22.67 -12.57 -12.10
C LEU A 149 -22.35 -13.84 -11.30
N ASN A 150 -23.12 -14.92 -11.53
CA ASN A 150 -22.88 -16.25 -10.96
C ASN A 150 -22.66 -16.28 -9.43
N ILE A 151 -23.25 -15.34 -8.70
CA ILE A 151 -23.14 -15.27 -7.24
C ILE A 151 -23.66 -16.58 -6.62
N LYS A 152 -22.90 -17.06 -5.64
CA LYS A 152 -23.17 -18.28 -4.88
C LYS A 152 -23.57 -17.96 -3.46
N SER A 153 -23.95 -18.99 -2.71
CA SER A 153 -24.46 -18.80 -1.36
C SER A 153 -23.36 -18.53 -0.34
N LEU A 154 -22.15 -19.12 -0.45
CA LEU A 154 -21.16 -19.12 0.63
C LEU A 154 -19.72 -18.91 0.15
N TYR A 155 -19.07 -17.86 0.65
CA TYR A 155 -17.72 -17.47 0.25
C TYR A 155 -16.69 -17.57 1.36
N TRP A 156 -15.45 -17.91 0.99
CA TRP A 156 -14.28 -17.78 1.84
C TRP A 156 -14.04 -16.32 2.25
N THR A 157 -13.71 -16.11 3.51
CA THR A 157 -13.03 -14.89 3.97
C THR A 157 -11.64 -15.24 4.49
N SER A 158 -10.70 -14.30 4.42
CA SER A 158 -9.35 -14.48 4.94
C SER A 158 -9.29 -14.50 6.47
N THR A 159 -10.32 -14.00 7.13
CA THR A 159 -10.45 -13.99 8.59
C THR A 159 -10.66 -15.38 9.19
N THR A 160 -9.82 -15.71 10.16
CA THR A 160 -9.76 -16.95 10.93
C THR A 160 -10.35 -16.74 12.31
N VAL A 161 -11.19 -17.66 12.76
CA VAL A 161 -11.78 -17.62 14.10
C VAL A 161 -10.74 -18.05 15.15
N GLU A 162 -10.38 -17.17 16.07
CA GLU A 162 -9.41 -17.44 17.14
C GLU A 162 -9.75 -18.69 17.97
N LYS A 163 -11.05 -18.96 18.20
CA LYS A 163 -11.49 -20.09 19.03
C LYS A 163 -10.97 -21.44 18.55
N TYR A 164 -10.86 -21.61 17.23
CA TYR A 164 -10.49 -22.86 16.60
C TYR A 164 -9.12 -22.80 15.93
N ARG A 165 -8.62 -21.60 15.56
CA ARG A 165 -7.32 -21.33 14.88
C ARG A 165 -7.09 -22.10 13.58
N SER A 166 -8.08 -22.86 13.16
CA SER A 166 -8.05 -23.71 11.99
C SER A 166 -9.23 -23.42 11.08
N THR A 167 -10.05 -22.40 11.33
CA THR A 167 -11.37 -22.21 10.68
C THR A 167 -11.51 -20.79 10.15
N ALA A 168 -11.83 -20.64 8.86
CA ALA A 168 -12.19 -19.34 8.30
C ALA A 168 -13.63 -18.97 8.65
N ILE A 169 -13.95 -17.68 8.66
CA ILE A 169 -15.33 -17.21 8.70
C ILE A 169 -15.92 -17.31 7.30
N GLY A 170 -17.03 -18.03 7.13
CA GLY A 170 -17.78 -18.06 5.88
C GLY A 170 -18.80 -16.92 5.81
N PHE A 171 -18.95 -16.31 4.63
CA PHE A 171 -19.97 -15.28 4.39
C PHE A 171 -21.10 -15.82 3.51
N PHE A 172 -22.34 -15.78 4.03
CA PHE A 172 -23.52 -16.20 3.26
C PHE A 172 -24.12 -15.03 2.47
N MET A 173 -23.83 -14.97 1.17
CA MET A 173 -24.32 -13.91 0.28
C MET A 173 -25.83 -13.98 0.03
N THR A 174 -26.49 -15.13 0.18
CA THR A 174 -27.92 -15.27 -0.16
C THR A 174 -28.87 -15.12 1.03
N GLU A 175 -28.39 -15.21 2.26
CA GLU A 175 -29.24 -15.29 3.46
C GLU A 175 -29.01 -14.13 4.44
N PHE A 176 -28.16 -13.14 4.12
CA PHE A 176 -27.89 -11.96 4.95
C PHE A 176 -27.16 -12.23 6.30
N TYR A 177 -26.71 -13.46 6.58
CA TYR A 177 -26.05 -13.86 7.83
C TYR A 177 -24.53 -14.12 7.70
N LEU A 178 -23.80 -13.95 8.81
CA LEU A 178 -22.46 -14.52 8.98
C LEU A 178 -22.62 -15.79 9.77
N HIS A 179 -22.11 -16.89 9.24
CA HIS A 179 -22.39 -18.18 9.82
C HIS A 179 -21.10 -18.93 10.12
N SER A 180 -20.87 -19.21 11.40
CA SER A 180 -20.09 -20.34 11.85
C SER A 180 -21.08 -21.38 12.33
N ASN A 181 -21.47 -22.33 11.47
CA ASN A 181 -22.40 -23.40 11.84
C ASN A 181 -21.84 -24.11 13.10
N ILE A 182 -22.57 -24.08 14.21
CA ILE A 182 -22.39 -25.03 15.31
C ILE A 182 -23.71 -25.79 15.37
N ILE A 183 -23.91 -26.76 14.46
CA ILE A 183 -24.98 -27.74 14.69
C ILE A 183 -24.39 -28.84 15.54
N ASN A 184 -24.76 -28.83 16.82
CA ASN A 184 -24.47 -29.91 17.75
C ASN A 184 -25.50 -31.03 17.49
N VAL A 185 -25.33 -31.81 16.42
CA VAL A 185 -26.15 -33.03 16.21
C VAL A 185 -25.46 -34.20 16.92
N ALA A 186 -25.96 -34.51 18.11
CA ALA A 186 -25.93 -35.85 18.70
C ALA A 186 -24.59 -36.62 18.69
N GLY A 187 -23.48 -35.97 19.10
CA GLY A 187 -22.31 -36.69 19.60
C GLY A 187 -21.19 -36.98 18.59
N GLU A 188 -21.22 -36.39 17.40
CA GLU A 188 -20.05 -36.27 16.54
C GLU A 188 -19.75 -34.78 16.31
N THR A 189 -18.57 -34.33 16.75
CA THR A 189 -18.16 -32.92 16.66
C THR A 189 -17.63 -32.63 15.26
N GLU A 190 -18.48 -32.08 14.39
CA GLU A 190 -18.07 -31.59 13.07
C GLU A 190 -17.51 -30.17 13.20
N PHE A 191 -16.20 -30.01 12.95
CA PHE A 191 -15.48 -28.74 12.99
C PHE A 191 -15.11 -28.32 11.56
N PHE A 192 -15.58 -27.17 11.09
CA PHE A 192 -15.25 -26.59 9.78
C PHE A 192 -13.83 -26.04 9.81
N ALA A 193 -12.88 -26.47 8.96
CA ALA A 193 -11.49 -26.04 9.07
C ALA A 193 -10.86 -25.65 7.71
N LYS A 194 -10.03 -24.58 7.66
CA LYS A 194 -8.93 -24.35 6.70
C LYS A 194 -7.96 -25.54 6.60
N ARG A 195 -8.08 -26.53 7.50
CA ARG A 195 -7.33 -27.78 7.49
C ARG A 195 -8.09 -28.86 6.70
N ALA A 196 -7.69 -29.09 5.45
CA ALA A 196 -7.74 -30.33 4.65
C ALA A 196 -8.71 -31.48 5.05
N SER A 197 -9.97 -31.23 5.41
CA SER A 197 -11.00 -32.28 5.49
C SER A 197 -11.89 -32.21 4.26
N ALA A 198 -11.98 -33.32 3.53
CA ALA A 198 -12.58 -33.47 2.20
C ALA A 198 -14.10 -33.24 2.08
N ASP A 199 -14.74 -32.60 3.07
CA ASP A 199 -16.20 -32.54 3.20
C ASP A 199 -16.78 -31.11 3.20
N TYR A 200 -15.97 -30.04 3.27
CA TYR A 200 -16.50 -28.66 3.28
C TYR A 200 -15.66 -27.71 2.41
N LYS A 201 -16.29 -27.13 1.39
CA LYS A 201 -15.68 -26.30 0.35
C LYS A 201 -16.53 -25.04 0.11
N TYR A 202 -15.90 -23.88 -0.12
CA TYR A 202 -16.59 -22.60 -0.34
C TYR A 202 -16.12 -21.92 -1.62
N TYR A 203 -16.91 -20.95 -2.08
CA TYR A 203 -16.58 -20.15 -3.26
C TYR A 203 -15.59 -19.04 -2.91
N LEU A 204 -14.89 -18.55 -3.92
CA LEU A 204 -13.91 -17.46 -3.78
C LEU A 204 -14.38 -16.27 -4.61
N LEU A 205 -14.45 -15.10 -3.96
CA LEU A 205 -14.69 -13.82 -4.61
C LEU A 205 -13.46 -12.94 -4.38
N PRO A 206 -12.50 -12.90 -5.34
CA PRO A 206 -11.28 -12.14 -5.18
C PRO A 206 -11.55 -10.63 -5.06
N VAL A 207 -10.80 -10.00 -4.16
CA VAL A 207 -10.72 -8.55 -4.00
C VAL A 207 -9.28 -8.10 -4.19
N ARG A 208 -9.07 -6.88 -4.68
CA ARG A 208 -7.73 -6.30 -4.79
C ARG A 208 -7.20 -5.81 -3.44
N SER A 209 -5.88 -5.77 -3.31
CA SER A 209 -5.19 -5.20 -2.15
C SER A 209 -5.13 -3.68 -2.24
N SER A 210 -4.99 -3.14 -3.45
CA SER A 210 -5.15 -1.71 -3.74
C SER A 210 -6.60 -1.41 -4.15
N GLY A 211 -7.21 -0.47 -3.43
CA GLY A 211 -8.53 0.09 -3.73
C GLY A 211 -8.43 1.61 -3.79
N ASN A 212 -9.43 2.26 -4.39
CA ASN A 212 -9.56 3.72 -4.28
C ASN A 212 -10.12 4.07 -2.90
N SER A 213 -10.07 5.34 -2.50
CA SER A 213 -10.81 5.77 -1.30
C SER A 213 -12.32 5.69 -1.55
N GLY A 214 -13.03 5.01 -0.65
CA GLY A 214 -14.49 4.95 -0.61
C GLY A 214 -15.11 6.09 0.19
N LEU A 215 -16.45 6.10 0.29
CA LEU A 215 -17.16 6.99 1.23
C LEU A 215 -16.97 6.60 2.70
N VAL A 216 -16.62 5.34 2.97
CA VAL A 216 -16.25 4.84 4.29
C VAL A 216 -14.94 4.07 4.20
N GLU A 217 -14.15 4.20 5.26
CA GLU A 217 -12.99 3.35 5.48
C GLU A 217 -13.39 2.11 6.27
N LEU A 218 -12.86 0.95 5.88
CA LEU A 218 -13.15 -0.33 6.54
C LEU A 218 -12.00 -0.71 7.48
N PRO A 219 -12.28 -1.03 8.76
CA PRO A 219 -11.22 -1.35 9.71
C PRO A 219 -10.66 -2.75 9.50
N VAL A 220 -9.47 -2.99 10.02
CA VAL A 220 -8.93 -4.35 10.18
C VAL A 220 -9.91 -5.23 10.97
N SER A 221 -9.92 -6.53 10.69
CA SER A 221 -10.77 -7.52 11.39
C SER A 221 -10.39 -7.70 12.88
N GLY A 222 -9.19 -7.27 13.26
CA GLY A 222 -8.63 -7.52 14.58
C GLY A 222 -7.82 -8.80 14.67
N GLN A 223 -7.82 -9.67 13.65
CA GLN A 223 -6.93 -10.84 13.64
C GLN A 223 -5.46 -10.39 13.68
N ARG A 224 -4.72 -10.86 14.70
CA ARG A 224 -3.32 -10.45 14.93
C ARG A 224 -2.28 -11.49 14.49
N TYR A 225 -2.68 -12.75 14.48
CA TYR A 225 -1.79 -13.87 14.21
C TYR A 225 -2.04 -14.41 12.81
N ASN A 226 -0.96 -14.60 12.06
CA ASN A 226 -0.99 -15.40 10.85
C ASN A 226 -1.04 -16.88 11.25
N PHE A 227 -2.19 -17.51 11.06
CA PHE A 227 -2.40 -18.94 11.28
C PHE A 227 -2.19 -19.74 9.99
N TRP A 228 -2.47 -19.13 8.83
CA TRP A 228 -2.40 -19.75 7.51
C TRP A 228 -1.94 -18.74 6.45
N SER A 229 -1.17 -19.21 5.47
CA SER A 229 -0.80 -18.38 4.31
C SER A 229 -2.05 -17.79 3.65
N GLY A 230 -1.99 -16.51 3.27
CA GLY A 230 -3.10 -15.75 2.70
C GLY A 230 -4.19 -15.33 3.68
N ASP A 231 -4.03 -15.57 4.98
CA ASP A 231 -4.97 -15.06 5.99
C ASP A 231 -4.75 -13.57 6.32
N ASP A 232 -5.78 -12.95 6.90
CA ASP A 232 -5.76 -11.54 7.24
C ASP A 232 -4.95 -11.20 8.51
N GLY A 233 -4.43 -12.19 9.23
CA GLY A 233 -3.43 -11.97 10.28
C GLY A 233 -2.06 -11.59 9.72
N GLY A 234 -1.74 -12.11 8.53
CA GLY A 234 -0.61 -11.67 7.71
C GLY A 234 -0.89 -10.39 6.92
N LEU A 235 -2.02 -10.33 6.22
CA LEU A 235 -2.36 -9.22 5.31
C LEU A 235 -2.78 -7.94 6.05
N LYS A 236 -3.47 -8.07 7.18
CA LYS A 236 -3.99 -6.96 8.01
C LYS A 236 -4.69 -5.87 7.20
N ALA A 237 -5.47 -6.28 6.18
CA ALA A 237 -6.17 -5.37 5.29
C ALA A 237 -7.23 -4.56 6.04
N GLY A 238 -7.32 -3.27 5.72
CA GLY A 238 -8.21 -2.29 6.35
C GLY A 238 -7.50 -1.33 7.30
N GLU A 239 -8.25 -0.32 7.78
CA GLU A 239 -7.74 0.71 8.66
C GLU A 239 -7.37 0.15 10.05
N PRO A 240 -6.14 0.42 10.54
CA PRO A 240 -5.71 -0.07 11.83
C PRO A 240 -6.55 0.54 12.96
N TRP A 241 -6.87 -0.26 13.98
CA TRP A 241 -7.62 0.26 15.12
C TRP A 241 -6.79 1.27 15.93
N PRO A 242 -7.43 2.33 16.46
CA PRO A 242 -6.78 3.22 17.41
C PRO A 242 -6.41 2.48 18.70
N SER A 243 -5.38 2.95 19.40
CA SER A 243 -4.94 2.38 20.67
C SER A 243 -4.80 3.49 21.72
N PRO A 244 -5.46 3.38 22.90
CA PRO A 244 -6.54 2.44 23.19
C PRO A 244 -7.76 2.71 22.32
N ARG A 245 -8.43 1.64 21.85
CA ARG A 245 -9.65 1.74 21.05
C ARG A 245 -10.85 2.16 21.91
N LEU A 246 -11.07 1.46 23.02
CA LEU A 246 -12.17 1.71 23.94
C LEU A 246 -11.68 2.52 25.14
N VAL A 247 -12.35 3.63 25.43
CA VAL A 247 -11.97 4.59 26.48
C VAL A 247 -13.06 4.65 27.53
N ASP A 248 -12.71 4.33 28.78
CA ASP A 248 -13.55 4.61 29.93
C ASP A 248 -13.62 6.12 30.19
N ASN A 249 -14.83 6.67 30.14
CA ASN A 249 -15.10 8.09 30.37
C ASN A 249 -15.23 8.44 31.87
N ASN A 250 -15.05 7.49 32.77
CA ASN A 250 -15.21 7.60 34.23
C ASN A 250 -16.59 8.13 34.67
N ASN A 251 -17.61 7.90 33.84
CA ASN A 251 -18.99 8.33 34.05
C ASN A 251 -20.00 7.24 33.66
N GLU A 252 -19.61 5.98 33.76
CA GLU A 252 -20.40 4.81 33.34
C GLU A 252 -20.64 4.72 31.81
N THR A 253 -19.89 5.47 31.00
CA THR A 253 -19.87 5.35 29.54
C THR A 253 -18.49 4.97 29.01
N VAL A 254 -18.46 4.43 27.79
CA VAL A 254 -17.25 4.01 27.09
C VAL A 254 -17.29 4.57 25.66
N THR A 255 -16.27 5.33 25.26
CA THR A 255 -16.14 5.82 23.88
C THR A 255 -15.29 4.84 23.04
N ASP A 256 -15.81 4.39 21.90
CA ASP A 256 -15.06 3.68 20.87
C ASP A 256 -14.41 4.70 19.92
N ARG A 257 -13.10 4.89 20.02
CA ARG A 257 -12.34 5.83 19.17
C ARG A 257 -12.29 5.42 17.71
N LEU A 258 -12.58 4.16 17.38
CA LEU A 258 -12.65 3.74 15.99
C LEU A 258 -13.86 4.39 15.31
N THR A 259 -15.02 4.33 15.96
CA THR A 259 -16.31 4.73 15.36
C THR A 259 -16.83 6.07 15.86
N GLY A 260 -16.29 6.58 16.96
CA GLY A 260 -16.81 7.77 17.65
C GLY A 260 -18.12 7.49 18.40
N LEU A 261 -18.52 6.22 18.51
CA LEU A 261 -19.72 5.83 19.25
C LEU A 261 -19.42 5.76 20.75
N MET A 262 -20.39 6.17 21.55
CA MET A 262 -20.35 6.07 22.99
C MET A 262 -21.38 5.06 23.47
N TRP A 263 -20.94 4.11 24.28
CA TRP A 263 -21.69 2.97 24.76
C TRP A 263 -21.88 3.08 26.28
N THR A 264 -22.94 2.49 26.82
CA THR A 264 -23.00 2.26 28.26
C THR A 264 -21.89 1.28 28.67
N MET A 265 -21.24 1.54 29.81
CA MET A 265 -20.20 0.63 30.34
C MET A 265 -20.78 -0.73 30.69
N ASP A 266 -21.99 -0.75 31.24
CA ASP A 266 -22.74 -1.96 31.53
C ASP A 266 -23.46 -2.46 30.27
N ALA A 267 -23.05 -3.63 29.79
CA ALA A 267 -23.66 -4.29 28.64
C ALA A 267 -24.99 -5.00 28.97
N ASN A 268 -25.34 -5.14 30.26
CA ASN A 268 -26.64 -5.62 30.71
C ASN A 268 -27.23 -4.67 31.76
N LEU A 269 -27.35 -3.40 31.36
CA LEU A 269 -27.80 -2.31 32.21
C LEU A 269 -29.20 -2.56 32.82
N MET A 270 -30.07 -3.28 32.11
CA MET A 270 -31.43 -3.54 32.57
C MET A 270 -31.43 -4.31 33.89
N VAL A 271 -30.64 -5.38 34.01
CA VAL A 271 -30.57 -6.17 35.26
C VAL A 271 -30.02 -5.36 36.42
N THR A 272 -28.99 -4.57 36.17
CA THR A 272 -28.27 -3.86 37.23
C THR A 272 -29.00 -2.60 37.70
N ARG A 273 -29.73 -1.93 36.81
CA ARG A 273 -30.38 -0.64 37.07
C ARG A 273 -31.89 -0.72 37.20
N ASN A 274 -32.55 -1.53 36.38
CA ASN A 274 -34.01 -1.60 36.25
C ASN A 274 -34.52 -3.04 36.10
N PRO A 275 -34.22 -3.95 37.04
CA PRO A 275 -34.62 -5.36 36.93
C PRO A 275 -36.14 -5.53 36.86
N GLU A 276 -36.92 -4.56 37.35
CA GLU A 276 -38.38 -4.54 37.21
C GLU A 276 -38.89 -4.35 35.77
N PHE A 277 -38.01 -3.89 34.87
CA PHE A 277 -38.33 -3.71 33.45
C PHE A 277 -38.23 -5.03 32.67
N ASP A 278 -37.46 -5.99 33.20
CA ASP A 278 -37.48 -7.36 32.71
C ASP A 278 -38.75 -8.07 33.22
N THR A 279 -39.72 -8.16 32.33
CA THR A 279 -41.03 -8.78 32.60
C THR A 279 -41.04 -10.29 32.31
N ASN A 280 -39.91 -10.87 31.92
CA ASN A 280 -39.80 -12.30 31.66
C ASN A 280 -39.72 -13.10 33.00
N GLN A 281 -39.67 -14.43 32.93
CA GLN A 281 -39.70 -15.28 34.14
C GLN A 281 -38.36 -15.36 34.90
N TRP A 282 -37.26 -14.90 34.32
CA TRP A 282 -35.89 -15.22 34.72
C TRP A 282 -35.07 -14.01 35.21
N VAL A 283 -35.53 -12.78 34.96
CA VAL A 283 -34.87 -11.51 35.38
C VAL A 283 -33.38 -11.51 34.99
N ASP A 284 -33.11 -11.80 33.73
CA ASP A 284 -31.78 -11.95 33.14
C ASP A 284 -31.40 -10.77 32.23
N GLY A 285 -32.30 -9.81 32.05
CA GLY A 285 -32.11 -8.63 31.19
C GLY A 285 -32.48 -8.87 29.74
N CYS A 286 -33.02 -10.04 29.42
CA CYS A 286 -33.53 -10.36 28.10
C CYS A 286 -34.97 -9.91 27.98
N VAL A 287 -35.27 -9.08 26.98
CA VAL A 287 -36.65 -8.65 26.71
C VAL A 287 -36.94 -8.71 25.23
N ASN A 288 -38.23 -8.76 24.89
CA ASN A 288 -38.67 -8.63 23.51
C ASN A 288 -38.28 -7.29 22.89
N TRP A 289 -38.27 -7.25 21.56
CA TRP A 289 -37.71 -6.13 20.81
C TRP A 289 -38.44 -4.80 21.09
N GLN A 290 -39.76 -4.84 21.31
CA GLN A 290 -40.53 -3.65 21.68
C GLN A 290 -40.16 -3.16 23.08
N HIS A 291 -40.04 -4.06 24.07
CA HIS A 291 -39.60 -3.70 25.41
C HIS A 291 -38.17 -3.17 25.41
N ALA A 292 -37.30 -3.65 24.53
CA ALA A 292 -35.96 -3.08 24.38
C ALA A 292 -36.01 -1.61 23.93
N LEU A 293 -36.89 -1.26 22.98
CA LEU A 293 -37.13 0.15 22.59
C LEU A 293 -37.76 0.97 23.72
N ASP A 294 -38.71 0.40 24.46
CA ASP A 294 -39.33 1.08 25.60
C ASP A 294 -38.29 1.38 26.69
N TYR A 295 -37.29 0.50 26.86
CA TYR A 295 -36.16 0.73 27.78
C TYR A 295 -35.27 1.88 27.30
N ILE A 296 -34.95 1.94 26.00
CA ILE A 296 -34.24 3.09 25.41
C ILE A 296 -35.01 4.40 25.64
N ALA A 297 -36.33 4.38 25.42
CA ALA A 297 -37.20 5.55 25.66
C ALA A 297 -37.19 5.97 27.15
N LEU A 298 -37.17 4.99 28.07
CA LEU A 298 -37.01 5.25 29.50
C LEU A 298 -35.67 5.95 29.80
N LEU A 299 -34.55 5.45 29.28
CA LEU A 299 -33.22 6.05 29.47
C LEU A 299 -33.21 7.52 28.99
N ASN A 300 -33.78 7.77 27.81
CA ASN A 300 -33.85 9.11 27.25
C ASN A 300 -34.75 10.05 28.04
N SER A 301 -35.92 9.58 28.47
CA SER A 301 -36.85 10.38 29.30
C SER A 301 -36.23 10.80 30.64
N GLN A 302 -35.29 10.00 31.15
CA GLN A 302 -34.59 10.24 32.41
C GLN A 302 -33.28 11.03 32.25
N ASN A 303 -32.90 11.40 31.02
CA ASN A 303 -31.58 11.96 30.70
C ASN A 303 -30.45 11.11 31.29
N TYR A 304 -30.50 9.79 31.09
CA TYR A 304 -29.53 8.86 31.69
C TYR A 304 -28.08 9.26 31.36
N LEU A 305 -27.24 9.38 32.39
CA LEU A 305 -25.86 9.88 32.34
C LEU A 305 -25.71 11.29 31.74
N GLY A 306 -26.77 12.09 31.73
CA GLY A 306 -26.81 13.43 31.16
C GLY A 306 -27.19 13.46 29.68
N TYR A 307 -27.57 12.32 29.09
CA TYR A 307 -27.86 12.17 27.66
C TYR A 307 -29.30 11.70 27.43
N ASN A 308 -29.89 12.14 26.31
CA ASN A 308 -31.27 11.81 25.91
C ASN A 308 -31.39 11.35 24.46
N ASP A 309 -30.26 10.96 23.88
CA ASP A 309 -30.07 10.49 22.51
C ASP A 309 -29.54 9.05 22.46
N TRP A 310 -29.76 8.26 23.53
CA TRP A 310 -29.51 6.83 23.53
C TRP A 310 -30.39 6.15 22.50
N ARG A 311 -29.84 5.16 21.80
CA ARG A 311 -30.57 4.30 20.86
C ARG A 311 -30.13 2.86 21.00
N MET A 312 -30.93 1.96 20.45
CA MET A 312 -30.47 0.60 20.16
C MET A 312 -29.52 0.66 18.95
N PRO A 313 -28.36 -0.01 19.01
CA PRO A 313 -27.38 0.03 17.93
C PRO A 313 -27.93 -0.66 16.68
N ASN A 314 -27.62 -0.12 15.51
CA ASN A 314 -27.85 -0.88 14.27
C ASN A 314 -26.84 -2.04 14.17
N ARG A 315 -27.05 -2.95 13.22
CA ARG A 315 -26.19 -4.12 13.05
C ARG A 315 -24.73 -3.75 12.73
N ASN A 316 -24.47 -2.69 11.97
CA ASN A 316 -23.10 -2.25 11.65
C ASN A 316 -22.41 -1.64 12.88
N GLU A 317 -23.13 -0.85 13.69
CA GLU A 317 -22.64 -0.28 14.95
C GLU A 317 -22.28 -1.38 15.95
N MET A 318 -23.18 -2.33 16.19
CA MET A 318 -22.93 -3.42 17.14
C MET A 318 -21.78 -4.33 16.70
N THR A 319 -21.72 -4.63 15.40
CA THR A 319 -20.67 -5.52 14.88
C THR A 319 -19.32 -4.84 14.73
N SER A 320 -19.26 -3.50 14.79
CA SER A 320 -17.99 -2.77 14.80
C SER A 320 -17.16 -3.14 16.04
N LEU A 321 -17.79 -3.46 17.18
CA LEU A 321 -17.13 -3.86 18.43
C LEU A 321 -16.49 -5.26 18.37
N ILE A 322 -16.63 -6.01 17.27
CA ILE A 322 -16.13 -7.39 17.21
C ILE A 322 -14.62 -7.42 16.97
N ASP A 323 -13.91 -8.18 17.82
CA ASP A 323 -12.51 -8.54 17.67
C ASP A 323 -12.36 -10.04 17.40
N TYR A 324 -12.07 -10.39 16.14
CA TYR A 324 -11.97 -11.78 15.70
C TYR A 324 -10.70 -12.51 16.19
N SER A 325 -9.74 -11.78 16.78
CA SER A 325 -8.61 -12.40 17.51
C SER A 325 -8.98 -12.87 18.92
N ARG A 326 -10.25 -12.79 19.30
CA ARG A 326 -10.72 -13.11 20.64
C ARG A 326 -11.92 -14.05 20.63
N LYS A 327 -12.32 -14.50 21.81
CA LYS A 327 -13.53 -15.28 22.09
C LYS A 327 -13.98 -15.04 23.52
N ASP A 328 -15.27 -15.22 23.77
CA ASP A 328 -15.88 -15.27 25.10
C ASP A 328 -15.44 -14.10 26.04
N PRO A 329 -15.70 -12.82 25.70
CA PRO A 329 -16.34 -12.29 24.49
C PRO A 329 -15.35 -11.81 23.41
N VAL A 330 -15.85 -11.65 22.18
CA VAL A 330 -15.14 -11.09 21.00
C VAL A 330 -15.06 -9.57 21.03
N LEU A 331 -14.60 -8.98 22.14
CA LEU A 331 -14.46 -7.52 22.29
C LEU A 331 -12.97 -7.12 22.33
N PRO A 332 -12.58 -5.89 21.92
CA PRO A 332 -11.19 -5.44 21.88
C PRO A 332 -10.43 -5.64 23.19
N GLU A 333 -9.14 -5.96 23.14
CA GLU A 333 -8.32 -6.14 24.35
C GLU A 333 -8.41 -4.94 25.32
N ARG A 334 -8.43 -5.22 26.64
CA ARG A 334 -8.52 -4.20 27.71
C ARG A 334 -9.79 -3.32 27.61
N PHE A 335 -10.91 -3.91 27.20
CA PHE A 335 -12.20 -3.21 27.21
C PHE A 335 -12.62 -2.86 28.65
N PRO A 336 -13.21 -1.67 28.88
CA PRO A 336 -13.74 -1.25 30.18
C PRO A 336 -15.17 -1.73 30.46
N PHE A 337 -15.79 -2.42 29.51
CA PHE A 337 -17.17 -2.90 29.62
C PHE A 337 -17.37 -3.95 30.73
N THR A 338 -18.54 -3.90 31.38
CA THR A 338 -18.98 -4.85 32.40
C THR A 338 -20.20 -5.65 31.93
N ASN A 339 -20.45 -6.81 32.54
CA ASN A 339 -21.57 -7.71 32.22
C ASN A 339 -21.64 -8.13 30.73
N THR A 340 -20.47 -8.32 30.11
CA THR A 340 -20.31 -8.68 28.69
C THR A 340 -20.37 -10.19 28.42
N SER A 341 -20.40 -11.01 29.46
CA SER A 341 -20.58 -12.48 29.38
C SER A 341 -20.81 -13.11 30.76
N ASP A 342 -21.54 -14.23 30.78
CA ASP A 342 -21.67 -15.20 31.87
C ASP A 342 -21.48 -16.60 31.24
N TYR A 343 -20.78 -17.48 31.94
CA TYR A 343 -20.31 -18.78 31.46
C TYR A 343 -21.44 -19.74 30.99
N ASN A 344 -22.70 -19.44 31.32
CA ASN A 344 -23.86 -20.29 31.05
C ASN A 344 -24.91 -19.70 30.10
N LEU A 345 -24.76 -18.46 29.63
CA LEU A 345 -25.71 -17.80 28.74
C LEU A 345 -25.01 -17.28 27.50
N GLU A 346 -25.56 -17.55 26.32
CA GLU A 346 -25.14 -16.94 25.08
C GLU A 346 -25.71 -15.51 25.04
N TYR A 347 -24.83 -14.50 25.05
CA TYR A 347 -25.27 -13.10 25.05
C TYR A 347 -25.63 -12.69 23.63
N TYR A 348 -26.90 -12.92 23.30
CA TYR A 348 -27.57 -12.36 22.14
C TYR A 348 -28.01 -10.93 22.47
N TYR A 349 -27.70 -10.01 21.55
CA TYR A 349 -28.11 -8.62 21.65
C TYR A 349 -29.01 -8.24 20.48
N TRP A 350 -30.10 -7.55 20.79
CA TRP A 350 -30.91 -6.89 19.80
C TRP A 350 -30.15 -5.79 19.06
N THR A 351 -30.44 -5.66 17.78
CA THR A 351 -30.10 -4.47 16.99
C THR A 351 -31.39 -3.78 16.52
N SER A 352 -31.29 -2.49 16.20
CA SER A 352 -32.42 -1.72 15.64
C SER A 352 -32.74 -2.11 14.19
N THR A 353 -31.88 -2.89 13.53
CA THR A 353 -32.06 -3.28 12.13
C THR A 353 -33.10 -4.39 12.01
N THR A 354 -34.24 -4.08 11.38
CA THR A 354 -35.32 -5.06 11.09
C THR A 354 -34.92 -5.95 9.90
N ARG A 355 -35.36 -7.22 9.86
CA ARG A 355 -35.21 -8.06 8.66
C ARG A 355 -36.15 -7.58 7.56
N ALA A 356 -35.62 -7.22 6.40
CA ALA A 356 -36.44 -6.67 5.30
C ALA A 356 -37.38 -7.71 4.67
N ASP A 357 -36.98 -8.99 4.68
CA ASP A 357 -37.75 -10.13 4.19
C ASP A 357 -38.83 -10.61 5.16
N GLU A 358 -38.55 -10.53 6.47
CA GLU A 358 -39.46 -10.93 7.55
C GLU A 358 -39.56 -9.81 8.62
N PRO A 359 -40.40 -8.77 8.42
CA PRO A 359 -40.40 -7.57 9.28
C PRO A 359 -40.84 -7.78 10.74
N ASP A 360 -41.43 -8.93 11.04
CA ASP A 360 -41.70 -9.41 12.40
C ASP A 360 -40.45 -9.93 13.13
N GLN A 361 -39.29 -9.88 12.46
CA GLN A 361 -37.99 -10.27 12.97
C GLN A 361 -36.96 -9.11 12.94
N ALA A 362 -35.94 -9.20 13.78
CA ALA A 362 -34.83 -8.25 13.84
C ALA A 362 -33.47 -8.95 13.91
N TRP A 363 -32.44 -8.25 13.45
CA TRP A 363 -31.07 -8.75 13.50
C TRP A 363 -30.54 -8.80 14.93
N ILE A 364 -29.76 -9.84 15.24
CA ILE A 364 -29.08 -10.02 16.52
C ILE A 364 -27.58 -10.21 16.33
N VAL A 365 -26.79 -9.85 17.35
CA VAL A 365 -25.34 -10.05 17.39
C VAL A 365 -24.96 -10.87 18.62
N VAL A 366 -24.07 -11.84 18.42
CA VAL A 366 -23.59 -12.75 19.47
C VAL A 366 -22.15 -12.43 19.84
N LEU A 367 -21.91 -11.90 21.04
CA LEU A 367 -20.56 -11.50 21.49
C LEU A 367 -19.68 -12.66 21.93
N ARG A 368 -20.19 -13.89 21.94
CA ARG A 368 -19.39 -15.08 22.25
C ARG A 368 -18.33 -15.35 21.16
N GLU A 369 -18.75 -15.24 19.90
CA GLU A 369 -17.99 -15.67 18.72
C GLU A 369 -18.06 -14.64 17.56
N GLY A 370 -18.75 -13.50 17.74
CA GLY A 370 -18.85 -12.46 16.72
C GLY A 370 -19.83 -12.79 15.60
N MET A 371 -20.75 -13.72 15.84
CA MET A 371 -21.74 -14.16 14.85
C MET A 371 -22.85 -13.14 14.71
N THR A 372 -23.29 -12.94 13.47
CA THR A 372 -24.52 -12.20 13.13
C THR A 372 -25.51 -13.21 12.55
N GLY A 373 -26.14 -13.95 13.47
CA GLY A 373 -27.15 -14.97 13.21
C GLY A 373 -26.65 -16.39 12.89
N GLY A 374 -27.40 -17.39 13.37
CA GLY A 374 -27.14 -18.80 13.08
C GLY A 374 -28.02 -19.81 13.80
N GLY A 375 -29.29 -19.51 14.11
CA GLY A 375 -30.20 -20.53 14.66
C GLY A 375 -31.62 -20.45 14.12
N ASN A 376 -32.51 -21.24 14.74
CA ASN A 376 -33.90 -21.42 14.30
C ASN A 376 -34.62 -20.06 14.16
N ALA A 377 -35.56 -19.94 13.22
CA ALA A 377 -36.34 -18.71 12.96
C ALA A 377 -36.92 -18.04 14.22
N PHE A 378 -37.19 -18.82 15.28
CA PHE A 378 -37.61 -18.34 16.59
C PHE A 378 -36.63 -17.35 17.26
N GLN A 379 -35.34 -17.40 16.95
CA GLN A 379 -34.35 -16.51 17.58
C GLN A 379 -34.41 -15.08 17.06
N TYR A 380 -34.90 -14.85 15.84
CA TYR A 380 -34.97 -13.51 15.27
C TYR A 380 -36.32 -12.85 15.47
N ALA A 381 -37.35 -13.63 15.85
CA ALA A 381 -38.68 -13.13 16.13
C ALA A 381 -38.62 -12.00 17.15
N LYS A 382 -39.23 -10.85 16.84
CA LYS A 382 -39.30 -9.69 17.75
C LYS A 382 -40.03 -10.01 19.07
N THR A 383 -40.64 -11.20 19.18
CA THR A 383 -41.26 -11.77 20.38
C THR A 383 -40.32 -12.61 21.24
N ALA A 384 -39.12 -12.95 20.76
CA ALA A 384 -38.07 -13.58 21.56
C ALA A 384 -37.47 -12.57 22.55
N ASP A 385 -36.81 -13.03 23.61
CA ASP A 385 -36.22 -12.16 24.62
C ASP A 385 -34.69 -12.13 24.49
N TRP A 386 -34.09 -10.95 24.27
CA TRP A 386 -32.63 -10.76 24.18
C TRP A 386 -32.17 -9.45 24.85
N HIS A 387 -30.85 -9.30 25.02
CA HIS A 387 -30.25 -8.15 25.68
C HIS A 387 -30.31 -6.89 24.81
N VAL A 388 -30.25 -5.72 25.45
CA VAL A 388 -30.13 -4.41 24.78
C VAL A 388 -28.88 -3.68 25.30
N TRP A 389 -28.03 -3.21 24.38
CA TRP A 389 -26.84 -2.43 24.73
C TRP A 389 -26.97 -1.01 24.15
N PRO A 390 -27.33 -0.01 24.96
CA PRO A 390 -27.54 1.36 24.47
C PRO A 390 -26.25 1.99 23.91
N VAL A 391 -26.39 2.67 22.77
CA VAL A 391 -25.33 3.43 22.10
C VAL A 391 -25.81 4.85 21.80
N ARG A 392 -24.88 5.81 21.70
CA ARG A 392 -25.11 7.18 21.23
C ARG A 392 -23.94 7.67 20.37
N THR A 393 -24.11 8.77 19.65
CA THR A 393 -23.03 9.40 18.89
C THR A 393 -22.27 10.38 19.79
N ASP A 394 -20.94 10.31 19.84
CA ASP A 394 -20.15 11.27 20.61
C ASP A 394 -20.00 12.59 19.84
N ASN A 395 -20.48 13.70 20.42
CA ASN A 395 -20.49 15.02 19.79
C ASN A 395 -19.49 16.00 20.45
N SER A 396 -18.41 15.50 21.07
CA SER A 396 -17.70 16.32 22.06
C SER A 396 -16.17 16.17 22.04
N PRO A 397 -15.30 17.09 21.60
CA PRO A 397 -13.86 16.78 21.40
C PRO A 397 -13.08 16.24 22.64
N LEU A 398 -12.24 15.20 22.46
CA LEU A 398 -11.28 14.66 23.46
C LEU A 398 -10.26 15.73 23.91
N PRO A 399 -9.52 15.52 25.02
CA PRO A 399 -8.27 16.23 25.28
C PRO A 399 -7.22 15.73 24.29
N THR A 400 -6.73 16.64 23.47
CA THR A 400 -5.86 16.34 22.34
C THR A 400 -4.55 17.07 22.54
N ALA A 401 -3.45 16.33 22.66
CA ALA A 401 -2.14 16.91 22.43
C ALA A 401 -1.92 16.96 20.92
N SER A 402 -1.10 17.90 20.46
CA SER A 402 -0.59 17.87 19.10
C SER A 402 0.92 17.72 19.10
N VAL A 403 1.43 17.07 18.06
CA VAL A 403 2.84 17.17 17.70
C VAL A 403 2.88 17.95 16.41
N SER A 404 3.54 19.10 16.42
CA SER A 404 3.74 19.90 15.23
C SER A 404 5.22 20.16 15.01
N GLY A 405 5.58 20.70 13.87
CA GLY A 405 6.94 21.11 13.63
C GLY A 405 7.13 21.66 12.24
N THR A 406 8.35 22.06 11.98
CA THR A 406 8.77 22.57 10.68
C THR A 406 9.82 21.66 10.08
N ILE A 407 9.75 21.52 8.76
CA ILE A 407 10.79 20.90 7.95
C ILE A 407 11.38 21.99 7.08
N THR A 408 12.69 22.17 7.20
CA THR A 408 13.43 23.16 6.44
C THR A 408 14.50 22.52 5.59
N LEU A 409 14.77 23.10 4.44
CA LEU A 409 15.86 22.74 3.54
C LEU A 409 16.64 24.01 3.24
N ASP A 410 17.92 24.04 3.64
CA ASP A 410 18.78 25.24 3.57
C ASP A 410 18.12 26.50 4.18
N GLY A 411 17.31 26.31 5.23
CA GLY A 411 16.60 27.38 5.93
C GLY A 411 15.28 27.83 5.28
N ASN A 412 14.89 27.25 4.14
CA ASN A 412 13.59 27.48 3.51
C ASN A 412 12.59 26.37 3.85
N PRO A 413 11.28 26.63 3.84
CA PRO A 413 10.23 25.61 3.91
C PRO A 413 10.44 24.41 2.99
N TYR A 414 10.21 23.19 3.50
CA TYR A 414 10.28 21.96 2.70
C TYR A 414 9.00 21.14 2.80
N GLN A 415 8.30 20.99 1.68
CA GLN A 415 6.93 20.46 1.61
C GLN A 415 6.83 19.00 1.13
N ARG A 416 7.90 18.42 0.59
CA ARG A 416 7.85 17.09 -0.07
C ARG A 416 7.85 15.91 0.91
N ALA A 417 8.35 16.13 2.11
CA ALA A 417 8.48 15.07 3.11
C ALA A 417 7.10 14.57 3.55
N GLU A 418 6.94 13.25 3.56
CA GLU A 418 5.92 12.58 4.36
C GLU A 418 6.45 12.43 5.79
N ILE A 419 5.64 12.73 6.78
CA ILE A 419 6.01 12.62 8.18
C ILE A 419 5.25 11.43 8.74
N VAL A 420 6.00 10.46 9.24
CA VAL A 420 5.48 9.26 9.90
C VAL A 420 5.56 9.43 11.41
N LEU A 421 4.43 9.35 12.08
CA LEU A 421 4.35 9.29 13.54
C LEU A 421 4.11 7.83 13.95
N ASN A 422 5.00 7.28 14.78
CA ASN A 422 4.94 5.92 15.30
C ASN A 422 4.92 5.95 16.84
N GLY A 423 3.96 5.33 17.50
CA GLY A 423 3.94 5.31 18.96
C GLY A 423 2.72 4.60 19.51
N VAL A 424 2.00 5.29 20.40
CA VAL A 424 0.70 4.80 20.89
C VAL A 424 -0.29 4.61 19.73
N ILE A 425 -0.27 5.51 18.76
CA ILE A 425 -0.91 5.36 17.45
C ILE A 425 0.13 5.52 16.35
N LYS A 426 -0.17 5.01 15.15
CA LYS A 426 0.59 5.31 13.92
C LYS A 426 -0.23 6.28 13.07
N ALA A 427 0.40 7.32 12.53
CA ALA A 427 -0.24 8.30 11.66
C ALA A 427 0.76 8.84 10.64
N TYR A 428 0.24 9.41 9.55
CA TYR A 428 1.02 10.02 8.48
C TYR A 428 0.46 11.41 8.20
N THR A 429 1.33 12.34 7.82
CA THR A 429 0.94 13.66 7.31
C THR A 429 2.01 14.15 6.34
N ARG A 430 1.77 15.27 5.67
CA ARG A 430 2.77 15.94 4.82
C ARG A 430 2.99 17.37 5.30
N ALA A 431 4.20 17.87 5.10
CA ALA A 431 4.48 19.27 5.35
C ALA A 431 3.71 20.14 4.34
N ASN A 432 3.12 21.23 4.82
CA ASN A 432 2.42 22.19 3.97
C ASN A 432 3.41 23.07 3.18
N LEU A 433 2.90 24.03 2.40
CA LEU A 433 3.71 24.98 1.61
C LEU A 433 4.69 25.82 2.47
N ASN A 434 4.43 25.95 3.78
CA ASN A 434 5.30 26.64 4.74
C ASN A 434 6.28 25.68 5.44
N GLY A 435 6.32 24.40 5.04
CA GLY A 435 7.15 23.38 5.67
C GLY A 435 6.61 22.92 7.02
N GLU A 436 5.39 23.32 7.39
CA GLU A 436 4.80 22.98 8.68
C GLU A 436 4.03 21.68 8.58
N TYR A 437 4.16 20.83 9.58
CA TYR A 437 3.35 19.63 9.74
C TYR A 437 2.70 19.62 11.12
N GLU A 438 1.54 18.97 11.22
CA GLU A 438 0.88 18.78 12.51
C GLU A 438 0.15 17.44 12.55
N PHE A 439 0.30 16.78 13.68
CA PHE A 439 -0.55 15.70 14.14
C PHE A 439 -1.38 16.24 15.30
N THR A 440 -2.66 16.43 15.07
CA THR A 440 -3.60 16.79 16.13
C THR A 440 -4.21 15.52 16.73
N ASN A 441 -4.94 15.67 17.82
CA ASN A 441 -5.75 14.58 18.37
C ASN A 441 -4.96 13.37 18.89
N LEU A 442 -3.72 13.59 19.33
CA LEU A 442 -2.85 12.54 19.81
C LEU A 442 -3.15 12.17 21.28
N PRO A 443 -3.32 10.87 21.58
CA PRO A 443 -3.33 10.38 22.95
C PRO A 443 -2.00 10.65 23.67
N ASN A 444 -2.04 10.75 25.00
CA ASN A 444 -0.84 10.82 25.81
C ASN A 444 0.02 9.55 25.65
N GLY A 445 1.33 9.72 25.52
CA GLY A 445 2.26 8.60 25.33
C GLY A 445 3.54 8.97 24.59
N ASN A 446 4.39 7.96 24.36
CA ASN A 446 5.64 8.12 23.62
C ASN A 446 5.40 7.94 22.12
N TYR A 447 6.01 8.82 21.33
CA TYR A 447 5.99 8.77 19.86
C TYR A 447 7.38 9.00 19.29
N PHE A 448 7.62 8.42 18.12
CA PHE A 448 8.74 8.63 17.22
C PHE A 448 8.20 9.26 15.94
N ILE A 449 8.68 10.46 15.61
CA ILE A 449 8.32 11.18 14.40
C ILE A 449 9.49 11.08 13.44
N THR A 450 9.23 10.57 12.25
CA THR A 450 10.26 10.27 11.23
C THR A 450 9.81 10.88 9.91
N PRO A 451 10.49 11.93 9.41
CA PRO A 451 10.27 12.42 8.06
C PRO A 451 10.92 11.48 7.03
N GLU A 452 10.23 11.28 5.91
CA GLU A 452 10.62 10.41 4.81
C GLU A 452 10.45 11.15 3.49
N ASP A 453 11.51 11.15 2.66
CA ASP A 453 11.50 11.63 1.29
C ASP A 453 12.63 10.93 0.52
N LYS A 454 12.36 10.66 -0.75
CA LYS A 454 13.23 9.88 -1.63
C LYS A 454 14.56 10.58 -1.94
N TYR A 455 14.57 11.90 -1.98
CA TYR A 455 15.71 12.70 -2.44
C TYR A 455 16.45 13.41 -1.32
N THR A 456 15.96 13.33 -0.08
CA THR A 456 16.54 14.01 1.08
C THR A 456 16.80 13.06 2.24
N ARG A 457 17.71 13.46 3.12
CA ARG A 457 17.93 12.92 4.47
C ARG A 457 17.56 14.00 5.48
N PHE A 458 17.19 13.60 6.69
CA PHE A 458 16.73 14.53 7.71
C PHE A 458 17.62 14.50 8.94
N THR A 459 17.80 15.68 9.55
CA THR A 459 18.49 15.85 10.83
C THR A 459 17.55 16.54 11.82
N PRO A 460 17.23 15.92 12.97
CA PRO A 460 17.53 14.52 13.30
C PRO A 460 16.80 13.53 12.36
N GLU A 461 17.24 12.28 12.26
CA GLU A 461 16.55 11.27 11.43
C GLU A 461 15.15 10.95 11.96
N PHE A 462 15.01 10.96 13.29
CA PHE A 462 13.73 10.86 13.96
C PHE A 462 13.74 11.64 15.26
N CYS A 463 12.56 11.89 15.79
CA CYS A 463 12.34 12.62 17.02
C CYS A 463 11.48 11.82 17.98
N GLN A 464 11.94 11.61 19.21
CA GLN A 464 11.14 10.96 20.24
C GLN A 464 10.49 12.00 21.15
N VAL A 465 9.15 11.97 21.26
CA VAL A 465 8.36 12.88 22.11
C VAL A 465 7.48 12.12 23.09
N ASN A 466 7.19 12.71 24.24
CA ASN A 466 6.27 12.17 25.25
C ASN A 466 5.13 13.18 25.49
N LEU A 467 3.90 12.79 25.15
CA LEU A 467 2.72 13.65 25.28
C LEU A 467 2.00 13.41 26.61
N ASN A 468 1.71 14.50 27.32
CA ASN A 468 0.99 14.52 28.60
C ASN A 468 -0.12 15.60 28.61
N GLY A 469 -0.80 15.80 27.48
CA GLY A 469 -1.91 16.73 27.31
C GLY A 469 -1.52 18.15 26.87
N ASN A 470 -0.24 18.38 26.56
CA ASN A 470 0.25 19.64 26.00
C ASN A 470 0.82 19.40 24.59
N PRO A 471 0.71 20.36 23.66
CA PRO A 471 1.40 20.32 22.39
C PRO A 471 2.92 20.23 22.56
N VAL A 472 3.58 19.49 21.68
CA VAL A 472 5.04 19.37 21.61
C VAL A 472 5.48 19.66 20.18
N THR A 473 6.59 20.37 20.01
CA THR A 473 7.15 20.62 18.69
C THR A 473 8.31 19.69 18.38
N CYS A 474 8.45 19.28 17.13
CA CYS A 474 9.67 18.67 16.64
C CYS A 474 10.06 19.10 15.24
N ASP A 475 11.21 19.78 15.10
CA ASP A 475 11.65 20.32 13.83
C ASP A 475 12.69 19.41 13.18
N PHE A 476 12.71 19.42 11.85
CA PHE A 476 13.66 18.67 11.03
C PHE A 476 14.34 19.59 10.01
N THR A 477 15.60 19.30 9.72
CA THR A 477 16.32 19.91 8.60
C THR A 477 16.59 18.83 7.56
N ALA A 478 16.00 19.00 6.38
CA ALA A 478 16.27 18.21 5.20
C ALA A 478 17.60 18.62 4.57
N GLN A 479 18.28 17.65 3.97
CA GLN A 479 19.44 17.86 3.12
C GLN A 479 19.32 16.93 1.91
N TYR A 480 19.56 17.44 0.72
CA TYR A 480 19.54 16.61 -0.48
C TYR A 480 20.59 15.50 -0.46
N LYS A 481 20.20 14.37 -1.01
CA LYS A 481 21.06 13.23 -1.37
C LYS A 481 21.58 13.37 -2.81
N ARG A 482 20.83 14.06 -3.68
CA ARG A 482 21.20 14.27 -5.09
C ARG A 482 20.65 15.58 -5.63
N ALA A 483 21.22 16.06 -6.75
CA ALA A 483 20.80 17.30 -7.39
C ALA A 483 19.57 17.15 -8.30
N TYR A 484 19.45 16.00 -8.96
CA TYR A 484 18.41 15.73 -9.95
C TYR A 484 17.48 14.62 -9.48
N GLY A 485 16.22 14.67 -9.93
CA GLY A 485 15.23 13.65 -9.61
C GLY A 485 13.92 13.85 -10.36
N TRP A 486 13.06 12.84 -10.25
CA TRP A 486 11.72 12.84 -10.84
C TRP A 486 10.71 13.61 -9.98
N THR A 487 9.86 14.36 -10.66
CA THR A 487 8.73 15.09 -10.10
C THR A 487 7.47 14.69 -10.86
N ASP A 488 6.45 14.26 -10.13
CA ASP A 488 5.11 14.07 -10.68
C ASP A 488 4.47 15.44 -10.89
N ILE A 489 4.17 15.76 -12.15
CA ILE A 489 3.51 17.00 -12.58
C ILE A 489 2.22 16.70 -13.35
N SER A 490 1.63 15.52 -13.13
CA SER A 490 0.41 15.06 -13.80
C SER A 490 -0.76 16.00 -13.54
N GLU A 491 -0.83 16.60 -12.34
CA GLU A 491 -1.85 17.58 -11.97
C GLU A 491 -1.91 18.78 -12.93
N ASN A 492 -0.77 19.22 -13.50
CA ASN A 492 -0.73 20.30 -14.48
C ASN A 492 -1.46 19.92 -15.77
N LEU A 493 -1.34 18.65 -16.16
CA LEU A 493 -2.03 18.08 -17.32
C LEU A 493 -3.51 17.84 -17.03
N PHE A 494 -3.86 17.41 -15.81
CA PHE A 494 -5.24 17.17 -15.38
C PHE A 494 -6.10 18.43 -15.31
N GLN A 495 -5.50 19.62 -15.29
CA GLN A 495 -6.23 20.88 -15.39
C GLN A 495 -6.87 21.10 -16.77
N VAL A 496 -6.54 20.29 -17.78
CA VAL A 496 -7.05 20.44 -19.15
C VAL A 496 -7.53 19.13 -19.76
N GLY A 497 -8.56 19.21 -20.61
CA GLY A 497 -9.05 18.06 -21.37
C GLY A 497 -9.55 16.92 -20.50
N ASN A 498 -9.34 15.69 -20.99
CA ASN A 498 -9.70 14.45 -20.31
C ASN A 498 -8.45 13.62 -19.93
N ALA A 499 -7.33 14.26 -19.59
CA ALA A 499 -6.06 13.57 -19.35
C ALA A 499 -6.07 12.64 -18.12
N ALA A 500 -6.82 12.99 -17.08
CA ALA A 500 -6.90 12.18 -15.86
C ALA A 500 -7.55 10.81 -16.15
N GLY A 501 -6.79 9.73 -15.94
CA GLY A 501 -7.23 8.37 -16.22
C GLY A 501 -7.20 7.97 -17.70
N ASN A 502 -6.69 8.83 -18.58
CA ASN A 502 -6.57 8.55 -20.01
C ASN A 502 -5.21 7.93 -20.34
N TYR A 503 -5.19 7.01 -21.30
CA TYR A 503 -3.97 6.34 -21.73
C TYR A 503 -3.15 7.27 -22.64
N LEU A 504 -2.06 7.82 -22.09
CA LEU A 504 -1.08 8.59 -22.85
C LEU A 504 -0.19 7.60 -23.61
N SER A 505 -0.09 7.77 -24.93
CA SER A 505 0.42 6.74 -25.83
C SER A 505 1.85 6.99 -26.31
N ASP A 506 2.20 8.24 -26.60
CA ASP A 506 3.48 8.63 -27.18
C ASP A 506 3.71 10.13 -26.93
N MET A 507 4.98 10.57 -26.98
CA MET A 507 5.36 11.96 -26.81
C MET A 507 6.47 12.40 -27.75
N PHE A 508 6.55 13.71 -28.00
CA PHE A 508 7.66 14.30 -28.74
C PHE A 508 8.01 15.66 -28.17
N PHE A 509 9.29 15.92 -27.88
CA PHE A 509 9.76 17.22 -27.38
C PHE A 509 10.87 17.83 -28.24
N ILE A 510 10.75 19.14 -28.48
CA ILE A 510 11.77 20.02 -29.05
C ILE A 510 12.17 21.03 -27.97
N GLY A 511 13.22 20.69 -27.21
CA GLY A 511 13.59 21.46 -26.03
C GLY A 511 12.50 21.41 -24.96
N GLN A 512 11.83 22.53 -24.70
CA GLN A 512 10.71 22.61 -23.74
C GLN A 512 9.33 22.61 -24.41
N GLU A 513 9.27 22.67 -25.73
CA GLU A 513 8.02 22.54 -26.46
C GLU A 513 7.75 21.06 -26.71
N GLY A 514 6.54 20.58 -26.42
CA GLY A 514 6.25 19.16 -26.47
C GLY A 514 4.78 18.82 -26.68
N TRP A 515 4.56 17.65 -27.27
CA TRP A 515 3.24 17.10 -27.57
C TRP A 515 3.13 15.69 -26.98
N VAL A 516 1.95 15.36 -26.44
CA VAL A 516 1.64 14.04 -25.89
C VAL A 516 0.31 13.58 -26.49
N THR A 517 0.25 12.37 -27.02
CA THR A 517 -0.98 11.81 -27.63
C THR A 517 -1.70 10.87 -26.69
N SER A 518 -3.01 10.62 -26.93
CA SER A 518 -3.78 9.59 -26.22
C SER A 518 -4.58 8.65 -27.13
N GLY A 519 -4.74 7.40 -26.65
CA GLY A 519 -5.08 6.26 -27.51
C GLY A 519 -6.43 5.55 -27.28
N ASN A 520 -7.19 5.83 -26.22
CA ASN A 520 -8.36 5.00 -25.87
C ASN A 520 -9.70 5.72 -26.14
N ASP A 521 -10.13 6.58 -25.21
CA ASP A 521 -11.51 7.10 -25.20
C ASP A 521 -11.63 8.52 -25.75
N PHE A 522 -10.51 9.25 -25.80
CA PHE A 522 -10.47 10.64 -26.25
C PHE A 522 -9.35 10.85 -27.27
N PRO A 523 -9.64 11.33 -28.48
CA PRO A 523 -8.63 11.65 -29.49
C PRO A 523 -8.01 13.02 -29.22
N GLU A 524 -7.41 13.19 -28.03
CA GLU A 524 -6.77 14.43 -27.60
C GLU A 524 -5.26 14.38 -27.84
N VAL A 525 -4.69 15.54 -28.15
CA VAL A 525 -3.25 15.77 -28.18
C VAL A 525 -2.99 16.93 -27.24
N TYR A 526 -2.14 16.72 -26.25
CA TYR A 526 -1.79 17.74 -25.27
C TYR A 526 -0.51 18.42 -25.73
N HIS A 527 -0.50 19.75 -25.74
CA HIS A 527 0.65 20.55 -26.18
C HIS A 527 1.11 21.50 -25.07
N THR A 528 2.43 21.59 -24.89
CA THR A 528 3.09 22.50 -23.95
C THR A 528 4.21 23.25 -24.65
N THR A 529 4.47 24.49 -24.21
CA THR A 529 5.60 25.32 -24.68
C THR A 529 6.63 25.57 -23.58
N ASN A 530 6.42 25.00 -22.39
CA ASN A 530 7.18 25.29 -21.18
C ASN A 530 7.49 24.03 -20.35
N GLY A 531 7.70 22.89 -21.01
CA GLY A 531 8.13 21.65 -20.37
C GLY A 531 7.09 21.05 -19.43
N GLY A 532 5.80 21.27 -19.74
CA GLY A 532 4.67 20.69 -19.02
C GLY A 532 4.20 21.45 -17.79
N GLU A 533 4.65 22.70 -17.59
CA GLU A 533 4.10 23.57 -16.54
C GLU A 533 2.67 24.02 -16.87
N THR A 534 2.37 24.23 -18.15
CA THR A 534 1.01 24.50 -18.63
C THR A 534 0.75 23.75 -19.94
N TRP A 535 -0.52 23.39 -20.14
CA TRP A 535 -0.96 22.61 -21.28
C TRP A 535 -2.14 23.26 -22.01
N GLU A 536 -2.22 22.99 -23.31
CA GLU A 536 -3.41 23.20 -24.11
C GLU A 536 -3.86 21.89 -24.76
N VAL A 537 -5.16 21.75 -24.98
CA VAL A 537 -5.74 20.57 -25.63
C VAL A 537 -5.97 20.87 -27.10
N GLN A 538 -5.37 20.04 -27.94
CA GLN A 538 -5.62 19.96 -29.36
C GLN A 538 -6.49 18.73 -29.65
N THR A 539 -7.31 18.82 -30.69
CA THR A 539 -8.24 17.75 -31.05
C THR A 539 -7.77 17.03 -32.30
N SER A 540 -7.72 15.70 -32.22
CA SER A 540 -7.51 14.79 -33.35
C SER A 540 -8.85 14.22 -33.82
N LEU A 541 -8.87 13.72 -35.06
CA LEU A 541 -10.03 13.05 -35.64
C LEU A 541 -10.17 11.58 -35.19
N VAL A 542 -9.09 10.98 -34.67
CA VAL A 542 -9.04 9.61 -34.14
C VAL A 542 -8.11 9.52 -32.94
N PRO A 543 -8.23 8.49 -32.08
CA PRO A 543 -7.20 8.19 -31.10
C PRO A 543 -5.85 8.00 -31.79
N THR A 544 -4.81 8.56 -31.19
CA THR A 544 -3.46 8.59 -31.76
C THR A 544 -2.50 7.87 -30.85
N TYR A 545 -1.68 7.01 -31.44
CA TYR A 545 -0.70 6.18 -30.74
C TYR A 545 0.74 6.55 -31.08
N ALA A 546 0.93 7.39 -32.10
CA ALA A 546 2.25 7.79 -32.56
C ALA A 546 2.24 9.28 -32.91
N ILE A 547 3.32 9.98 -32.58
CA ILE A 547 3.55 11.37 -32.89
C ILE A 547 5.00 11.61 -33.32
N THR A 548 5.18 12.46 -34.33
CA THR A 548 6.50 12.99 -34.66
C THR A 548 6.37 14.43 -35.11
N MET A 549 7.28 15.29 -34.63
CA MET A 549 7.36 16.68 -35.06
C MET A 549 8.66 16.93 -35.82
N LEU A 550 8.56 17.57 -36.99
CA LEU A 550 9.70 17.96 -37.81
C LEU A 550 10.22 19.35 -37.42
N SER A 551 9.33 20.20 -36.91
CA SER A 551 9.61 21.48 -36.27
C SER A 551 8.52 21.76 -35.23
N ALA A 552 8.56 22.91 -34.56
CA ALA A 552 7.48 23.35 -33.68
C ALA A 552 6.14 23.52 -34.41
N GLU A 553 6.15 23.60 -35.73
CA GLU A 553 5.01 23.92 -36.58
C GLU A 553 4.58 22.75 -37.45
N GLU A 554 5.52 21.98 -38.01
CA GLU A 554 5.24 20.88 -38.92
C GLU A 554 5.41 19.53 -38.23
N GLY A 555 4.40 18.65 -38.33
CA GLY A 555 4.45 17.33 -37.72
C GLY A 555 3.28 16.43 -38.11
N TYR A 556 3.33 15.20 -37.62
CA TYR A 556 2.42 14.11 -37.96
C TYR A 556 1.97 13.38 -36.70
N ILE A 557 0.70 12.98 -36.68
CA ILE A 557 0.16 12.04 -35.69
C ILE A 557 -0.55 10.89 -36.41
N GLY A 558 -0.52 9.72 -35.78
CA GLY A 558 -1.03 8.49 -36.36
C GLY A 558 -1.79 7.67 -35.35
N GLY A 559 -2.90 7.07 -35.78
CA GLY A 559 -3.63 6.09 -34.98
C GLY A 559 -4.92 5.65 -35.66
N GLY A 560 -5.84 5.05 -34.91
CA GLY A 560 -7.14 4.60 -35.44
C GLY A 560 -7.61 3.26 -34.91
N ASN A 561 -8.83 2.86 -35.32
CA ASN A 561 -9.53 1.70 -34.75
C ASN A 561 -9.42 0.41 -35.59
N SER A 562 -9.48 0.50 -36.91
CA SER A 562 -9.38 -0.67 -37.81
C SER A 562 -8.56 -0.38 -39.06
N THR A 563 -8.52 0.88 -39.47
CA THR A 563 -7.56 1.44 -40.42
C THR A 563 -6.82 2.56 -39.73
N GLY A 564 -5.52 2.71 -40.02
CA GLY A 564 -4.74 3.80 -39.47
C GLY A 564 -4.93 5.07 -40.29
N MET A 565 -5.13 6.18 -39.61
CA MET A 565 -5.20 7.51 -40.18
C MET A 565 -3.96 8.29 -39.76
N ILE A 566 -3.31 8.89 -40.75
CA ILE A 566 -2.21 9.84 -40.53
C ILE A 566 -2.79 11.25 -40.70
N LEU A 567 -2.60 12.09 -39.69
CA LEU A 567 -2.91 13.51 -39.72
C LEU A 567 -1.61 14.31 -39.74
N LYS A 568 -1.66 15.47 -40.40
CA LYS A 568 -0.54 16.41 -40.52
C LYS A 568 -0.94 17.77 -39.95
N THR A 569 0.00 18.41 -39.25
CA THR A 569 -0.06 19.82 -38.90
C THR A 569 1.03 20.63 -39.61
N ASN A 570 0.76 21.93 -39.82
CA ASN A 570 1.74 22.94 -40.25
C ASN A 570 1.66 24.19 -39.35
N ASN A 571 1.05 24.06 -38.17
CA ASN A 571 0.85 25.12 -37.20
C ASN A 571 0.88 24.60 -35.75
N GLY A 572 1.77 23.64 -35.47
CA GLY A 572 2.06 23.13 -34.13
C GLY A 572 0.90 22.37 -33.51
N GLY A 573 0.00 21.86 -34.34
CA GLY A 573 -1.17 21.08 -33.92
C GLY A 573 -2.40 21.92 -33.55
N THR A 574 -2.35 23.26 -33.72
CA THR A 574 -3.58 24.09 -33.67
C THR A 574 -4.63 23.55 -34.64
N ASN A 575 -4.20 22.99 -35.79
CA ASN A 575 -5.05 22.15 -36.63
C ASN A 575 -4.31 20.88 -37.07
N TRP A 576 -5.00 19.74 -36.94
CA TRP A 576 -4.59 18.44 -37.49
C TRP A 576 -5.45 18.09 -38.70
N THR A 577 -4.82 17.97 -39.87
CA THR A 577 -5.51 17.76 -41.16
C THR A 577 -5.25 16.37 -41.71
N PHE A 578 -6.24 15.76 -42.36
CA PHE A 578 -6.11 14.43 -42.94
C PHE A 578 -5.00 14.37 -44.01
N HIS A 579 -4.03 13.48 -43.84
CA HIS A 579 -2.92 13.26 -44.78
C HIS A 579 -3.08 11.97 -45.59
N GLY A 580 -3.59 10.91 -44.96
CA GLY A 580 -3.92 9.66 -45.66
C GLY A 580 -4.24 8.49 -44.72
N ILE A 581 -4.40 7.31 -45.31
CA ILE A 581 -4.72 6.06 -44.59
C ILE A 581 -3.69 4.96 -44.81
N THR A 582 -3.40 4.23 -43.76
CA THR A 582 -2.64 2.96 -43.77
C THR A 582 -3.59 1.76 -43.76
N MET A 583 -3.09 0.58 -44.10
CA MET A 583 -3.91 -0.64 -44.17
C MET A 583 -4.34 -1.19 -42.79
N GLY A 584 -3.64 -0.85 -41.72
CA GLY A 584 -3.95 -1.19 -40.33
C GLY A 584 -3.71 -0.01 -39.40
N LYS A 585 -4.03 -0.14 -38.11
CA LYS A 585 -3.79 0.90 -37.09
C LYS A 585 -2.33 1.31 -37.09
N VAL A 586 -2.01 2.57 -36.85
CA VAL A 586 -0.62 3.02 -36.68
C VAL A 586 -0.26 2.92 -35.20
N TYR A 587 0.81 2.19 -34.89
CA TYR A 587 1.34 2.08 -33.53
C TYR A 587 2.57 2.95 -33.33
N ASP A 588 3.39 3.12 -34.36
CA ASP A 588 4.60 3.93 -34.30
C ASP A 588 4.93 4.54 -35.67
N MET A 589 5.68 5.64 -35.68
CA MET A 589 6.20 6.29 -36.86
C MET A 589 7.57 6.93 -36.65
N SER A 590 8.39 6.89 -37.69
CA SER A 590 9.72 7.48 -37.64
C SER A 590 10.03 8.32 -38.88
N PHE A 591 10.65 9.47 -38.62
CA PHE A 591 11.17 10.38 -39.62
C PHE A 591 12.65 10.63 -39.32
N PRO A 592 13.57 10.26 -40.24
CA PRO A 592 14.97 10.58 -40.08
C PRO A 592 15.20 12.09 -39.94
N PRO A 593 16.22 12.52 -39.17
CA PRO A 593 16.55 13.94 -39.01
C PRO A 593 16.69 14.66 -40.35
N GLY A 594 15.95 15.76 -40.52
CA GLY A 594 15.96 16.58 -41.73
C GLY A 594 15.17 16.03 -42.93
N SER A 595 14.45 14.91 -42.76
CA SER A 595 13.57 14.36 -43.78
C SER A 595 12.13 14.86 -43.64
N ASN A 596 11.47 15.16 -44.77
CA ASN A 596 10.02 15.42 -44.82
C ASN A 596 9.22 14.16 -45.22
N SER A 597 9.90 13.03 -45.29
CA SER A 597 9.32 11.71 -45.50
C SER A 597 9.70 10.80 -44.34
N GLY A 598 8.81 9.89 -43.99
CA GLY A 598 9.01 8.94 -42.91
C GLY A 598 8.29 7.63 -43.22
N ILE A 599 8.16 6.81 -42.19
CA ILE A 599 7.53 5.51 -42.27
C ILE A 599 6.66 5.28 -41.04
N SER A 600 5.60 4.50 -41.19
CA SER A 600 4.82 4.00 -40.06
C SER A 600 4.74 2.48 -40.09
N CYS A 601 4.50 1.92 -38.90
CA CYS A 601 4.17 0.52 -38.71
C CYS A 601 2.92 0.37 -37.84
N GLY A 602 2.36 -0.84 -37.83
CA GLY A 602 1.02 -0.98 -37.33
C GLY A 602 0.43 -2.38 -37.27
N SER A 603 -0.87 -2.42 -37.00
CA SER A 603 -1.63 -3.66 -36.86
C SER A 603 -1.68 -4.47 -38.16
N ASP A 604 -1.93 -5.76 -38.03
CA ASP A 604 -2.05 -6.72 -39.13
C ASP A 604 -0.83 -6.68 -40.07
N GLY A 605 0.35 -6.47 -39.51
CA GLY A 605 1.62 -6.32 -40.22
C GLY A 605 1.69 -5.19 -41.23
N SER A 606 0.85 -4.17 -41.04
CA SER A 606 0.82 -2.98 -41.90
C SER A 606 2.05 -2.11 -41.69
N TRP A 607 2.54 -1.54 -42.80
CA TRP A 607 3.55 -0.50 -42.81
C TRP A 607 3.35 0.39 -44.03
N ALA A 608 3.72 1.67 -43.95
CA ALA A 608 3.53 2.60 -45.05
C ALA A 608 4.56 3.73 -45.08
N TRP A 609 4.95 4.15 -46.28
CA TRP A 609 5.73 5.37 -46.46
C TRP A 609 4.82 6.60 -46.30
N ILE A 610 5.26 7.53 -45.46
CA ILE A 610 4.66 8.84 -45.30
C ILE A 610 5.47 9.82 -46.14
N ASN A 611 4.89 10.34 -47.21
CA ASN A 611 5.55 11.32 -48.08
C ASN A 611 4.81 12.66 -48.05
N PRO A 612 5.45 13.77 -48.46
CA PRO A 612 4.79 15.07 -48.58
C PRO A 612 3.54 15.04 -49.46
N SER A 613 3.50 14.15 -50.46
CA SER A 613 2.37 13.99 -51.39
C SER A 613 1.29 13.01 -50.91
N GLY A 614 1.46 12.33 -49.77
CA GLY A 614 0.50 11.37 -49.22
C GLY A 614 1.14 10.04 -48.76
N ILE A 615 0.30 9.04 -48.53
CA ILE A 615 0.67 7.73 -47.99
C ILE A 615 0.84 6.69 -49.10
N THR A 616 1.92 5.90 -49.05
CA THR A 616 2.14 4.74 -49.93
C THR A 616 2.26 3.47 -49.09
N ASN A 617 1.22 2.63 -49.12
CA ASN A 617 1.18 1.39 -48.36
C ASN A 617 2.19 0.36 -48.88
N GLY A 618 2.91 -0.25 -47.95
CA GLY A 618 3.87 -1.30 -48.22
C GLY A 618 3.22 -2.65 -48.53
N THR A 619 4.00 -3.56 -49.10
CA THR A 619 3.58 -4.97 -49.21
C THR A 619 3.77 -5.66 -47.86
N GLN A 620 2.73 -6.32 -47.37
CA GLN A 620 2.70 -6.98 -46.07
C GLN A 620 3.85 -8.00 -45.92
N LEU A 621 4.63 -7.87 -44.85
CA LEU A 621 5.76 -8.76 -44.53
C LEU A 621 5.38 -9.90 -43.57
N SER A 622 4.37 -9.65 -42.73
CA SER A 622 3.85 -10.51 -41.65
C SER A 622 2.35 -10.28 -41.52
N MET A 623 1.58 -11.23 -40.99
CA MET A 623 0.17 -11.00 -40.62
C MET A 623 0.02 -10.43 -39.20
N ASP A 624 1.10 -10.38 -38.44
CA ASP A 624 1.14 -9.98 -37.04
C ASP A 624 1.61 -8.53 -36.88
N ASP A 625 1.23 -7.92 -35.76
CA ASP A 625 1.44 -6.50 -35.46
C ASP A 625 2.92 -6.10 -35.36
N TRP A 626 3.22 -4.93 -35.92
CA TRP A 626 4.48 -4.21 -35.74
C TRP A 626 4.27 -3.11 -34.71
N MET A 627 5.05 -3.16 -33.63
CA MET A 627 4.86 -2.28 -32.47
C MET A 627 5.70 -1.01 -32.57
N CYS A 628 6.93 -1.13 -33.09
CA CYS A 628 7.90 -0.04 -33.12
C CYS A 628 8.71 -0.04 -34.42
N ILE A 629 9.12 1.14 -34.88
CA ILE A 629 9.86 1.37 -36.12
C ILE A 629 10.75 2.61 -36.03
N GLU A 630 12.00 2.51 -36.48
CA GLU A 630 12.89 3.68 -36.52
C GLU A 630 13.86 3.66 -37.69
N PHE A 631 14.04 4.85 -38.28
CA PHE A 631 15.02 5.16 -39.30
C PHE A 631 15.88 6.32 -38.81
N ALA A 632 17.01 6.02 -38.15
CA ALA A 632 17.78 7.00 -37.39
C ALA A 632 18.52 8.06 -38.21
N GLU A 633 19.03 7.74 -39.41
CA GLU A 633 19.86 8.67 -40.20
C GLU A 633 19.30 8.97 -41.59
N SER A 634 18.63 8.01 -42.22
CA SER A 634 18.17 8.13 -43.60
C SER A 634 17.03 7.16 -43.91
N LEU A 635 16.37 7.33 -45.05
CA LEU A 635 15.34 6.40 -45.52
C LEU A 635 15.90 5.12 -46.16
N ASP A 636 17.22 5.00 -46.28
CA ASP A 636 17.86 3.83 -46.90
C ASP A 636 18.10 2.68 -45.91
N TYR A 637 17.94 2.94 -44.61
CA TYR A 637 18.20 1.98 -43.55
C TYR A 637 17.31 2.21 -42.31
N GLY A 638 16.70 1.16 -41.80
CA GLY A 638 15.84 1.25 -40.61
C GLY A 638 15.42 -0.10 -40.06
N PHE A 639 14.86 -0.12 -38.86
CA PHE A 639 14.47 -1.32 -38.12
C PHE A 639 13.01 -1.27 -37.69
N MET A 640 12.43 -2.46 -37.56
CA MET A 640 11.06 -2.63 -37.11
C MET A 640 10.96 -3.85 -36.19
N GLY A 641 10.30 -3.67 -35.05
CA GLY A 641 10.02 -4.69 -34.04
C GLY A 641 8.53 -4.98 -33.96
N GLY A 642 8.18 -6.23 -33.69
CA GLY A 642 6.79 -6.66 -33.59
C GLY A 642 6.55 -7.70 -32.52
N ILE A 643 5.29 -8.13 -32.41
CA ILE A 643 4.88 -9.15 -31.46
C ILE A 643 5.53 -10.49 -31.76
N PHE A 644 5.59 -11.36 -30.73
CA PHE A 644 6.08 -12.74 -30.84
C PHE A 644 7.52 -12.83 -31.40
N GLY A 645 8.39 -11.90 -31.04
CA GLY A 645 9.79 -11.86 -31.43
C GLY A 645 10.05 -11.60 -32.92
N ARG A 646 9.08 -11.07 -33.66
CA ARG A 646 9.25 -10.72 -35.08
C ARG A 646 10.05 -9.43 -35.22
N LYS A 647 10.91 -9.40 -36.23
CA LYS A 647 11.71 -8.22 -36.57
C LYS A 647 12.01 -8.15 -38.05
N ALA A 648 12.18 -6.93 -38.54
CA ALA A 648 12.62 -6.67 -39.90
C ALA A 648 13.60 -5.50 -39.93
N TRP A 649 14.46 -5.46 -40.94
CA TRP A 649 15.26 -4.28 -41.25
C TRP A 649 15.18 -3.96 -42.74
N TYR A 650 15.17 -2.68 -43.03
CA TYR A 650 15.21 -2.13 -44.37
C TYR A 650 16.65 -1.80 -44.71
N GLU A 651 17.09 -2.17 -45.90
CA GLU A 651 18.40 -1.79 -46.41
C GLU A 651 18.35 -1.68 -47.93
N ASN A 652 18.79 -0.54 -48.48
CA ASN A 652 19.01 -0.34 -49.92
C ASN A 652 17.82 -0.73 -50.81
N GLY A 653 16.59 -0.36 -50.42
CA GLY A 653 15.41 -0.60 -51.24
C GLY A 653 14.62 -1.87 -50.89
N SER A 654 15.06 -2.68 -49.93
CA SER A 654 14.43 -3.97 -49.62
C SER A 654 14.36 -4.27 -48.13
N TRP A 655 13.26 -4.92 -47.72
CA TRP A 655 13.10 -5.46 -46.38
C TRP A 655 13.70 -6.85 -46.27
N THR A 656 14.45 -7.09 -45.19
CA THR A 656 14.77 -8.43 -44.70
C THR A 656 13.95 -8.71 -43.46
N TYR A 657 13.18 -9.80 -43.49
CA TYR A 657 12.29 -10.20 -42.41
C TYR A 657 12.80 -11.48 -41.74
N ILE A 658 12.79 -11.48 -40.42
CA ILE A 658 13.00 -12.68 -39.60
C ILE A 658 11.72 -12.92 -38.79
N GLY A 659 11.10 -14.07 -39.05
CA GLY A 659 9.93 -14.52 -38.30
C GLY A 659 10.23 -14.81 -36.83
N GLY A 660 9.16 -14.96 -36.05
CA GLY A 660 9.23 -15.29 -34.63
C GLY A 660 8.26 -16.41 -34.26
N ALA A 661 8.10 -16.65 -32.96
CA ALA A 661 7.21 -17.68 -32.42
C ALA A 661 6.40 -17.13 -31.24
N MET A 662 5.21 -17.68 -31.01
CA MET A 662 4.24 -17.14 -30.03
C MET A 662 4.77 -16.99 -28.60
N TYR A 663 5.81 -17.74 -28.23
CA TYR A 663 6.44 -17.70 -26.91
C TYR A 663 7.63 -16.71 -26.83
N MET A 664 8.01 -16.07 -27.93
CA MET A 664 9.08 -15.08 -27.93
C MET A 664 8.51 -13.72 -27.49
N PRO A 665 9.29 -12.91 -26.76
CA PRO A 665 8.83 -11.60 -26.27
C PRO A 665 8.51 -10.64 -27.41
N THR A 666 7.63 -9.67 -27.13
CA THR A 666 7.38 -8.53 -28.01
C THR A 666 8.55 -7.55 -27.95
N TYR A 667 8.91 -6.97 -29.08
CA TYR A 667 9.73 -5.76 -29.12
C TYR A 667 8.79 -4.57 -28.91
N ASN A 668 8.75 -4.03 -27.69
CA ASN A 668 7.78 -2.99 -27.35
C ASN A 668 8.21 -1.64 -27.93
N ASP A 669 9.49 -1.30 -27.76
CA ASP A 669 10.05 -0.07 -28.29
C ASP A 669 11.55 -0.23 -28.64
N LEU A 670 12.08 0.70 -29.42
CA LEU A 670 13.37 0.61 -30.07
C LEU A 670 13.96 2.04 -30.24
N HIS A 671 15.26 2.23 -29.95
CA HIS A 671 15.95 3.51 -30.17
C HIS A 671 17.37 3.34 -30.78
N TRP A 672 17.64 4.01 -31.90
CA TRP A 672 18.88 3.88 -32.70
C TRP A 672 19.68 5.17 -32.63
N LEU A 673 20.91 5.07 -32.10
CA LEU A 673 21.84 6.19 -32.08
C LEU A 673 22.37 6.52 -33.49
N ASN A 674 22.47 5.49 -34.34
CA ASN A 674 22.85 5.57 -35.75
C ASN A 674 22.56 4.24 -36.46
N ASN A 675 22.83 4.17 -37.76
CA ASN A 675 22.61 2.97 -38.58
C ASN A 675 23.38 1.71 -38.10
N ASN A 676 24.33 1.82 -37.19
CA ASN A 676 25.14 0.68 -36.74
C ASN A 676 24.96 0.34 -35.26
N LEU A 677 24.18 1.11 -34.51
CA LEU A 677 24.09 0.98 -33.06
C LEU A 677 22.70 1.40 -32.55
N GLY A 678 21.97 0.44 -31.99
CA GLY A 678 20.64 0.65 -31.43
C GLY A 678 20.28 -0.36 -30.34
N TRP A 679 19.18 -0.10 -29.65
CA TRP A 679 18.69 -0.91 -28.53
C TRP A 679 17.21 -1.19 -28.67
N PHE A 680 16.81 -2.39 -28.24
CA PHE A 680 15.41 -2.76 -28.09
C PHE A 680 15.07 -2.91 -26.61
N CYS A 681 13.85 -2.54 -26.25
CA CYS A 681 13.22 -2.97 -25.00
C CYS A 681 12.15 -4.04 -25.31
N LEU A 682 12.05 -5.03 -24.43
CA LEU A 682 11.22 -6.20 -24.67
C LEU A 682 10.28 -6.50 -23.50
N SER A 683 9.16 -7.14 -23.84
CA SER A 683 8.10 -7.49 -22.89
C SER A 683 8.50 -8.52 -21.83
N ASP A 684 9.69 -9.12 -21.93
CA ASP A 684 10.25 -10.07 -20.96
C ASP A 684 11.26 -9.41 -20.01
N GLY A 685 11.27 -8.08 -19.91
CA GLY A 685 12.22 -7.38 -19.04
C GLY A 685 13.65 -7.42 -19.61
N ILE A 686 13.83 -7.48 -20.92
CA ILE A 686 15.18 -7.56 -21.52
C ILE A 686 15.47 -6.35 -22.39
N VAL A 687 16.64 -5.73 -22.19
CA VAL A 687 17.22 -4.78 -23.14
C VAL A 687 18.20 -5.52 -24.05
N ARG A 688 18.06 -5.34 -25.36
CA ARG A 688 18.99 -5.92 -26.36
C ARG A 688 19.70 -4.82 -27.12
N ARG A 689 21.03 -4.82 -27.09
CA ARG A 689 21.86 -3.95 -27.92
C ARG A 689 22.25 -4.65 -29.21
N MET A 690 22.11 -3.94 -30.32
CA MET A 690 22.53 -4.36 -31.64
C MET A 690 23.65 -3.45 -32.13
N GLY A 691 24.82 -4.05 -32.43
CA GLY A 691 25.94 -3.39 -33.07
C GLY A 691 26.29 -4.02 -34.42
N ALA A 692 27.12 -3.34 -35.22
CA ALA A 692 27.53 -3.82 -36.56
C ALA A 692 28.17 -5.23 -36.61
N THR A 693 28.71 -5.74 -35.49
CA THR A 693 29.36 -7.07 -35.43
C THR A 693 29.02 -7.89 -34.18
N GLN A 694 28.24 -7.35 -33.24
CA GLN A 694 28.03 -7.94 -31.91
C GLN A 694 26.60 -7.68 -31.40
N HIS A 695 26.05 -8.66 -30.68
CA HIS A 695 24.76 -8.59 -29.99
C HIS A 695 25.01 -8.78 -28.50
N TYR A 696 24.59 -7.79 -27.70
CA TYR A 696 24.65 -7.90 -26.24
C TYR A 696 23.23 -7.99 -25.69
N ILE A 697 23.04 -8.88 -24.72
CA ILE A 697 21.78 -9.07 -24.02
C ILE A 697 22.02 -8.61 -22.59
N TYR A 698 21.31 -7.58 -22.17
CA TYR A 698 21.31 -7.13 -20.79
C TYR A 698 20.07 -7.71 -20.13
N ARG A 699 20.29 -8.54 -19.12
CA ARG A 699 19.23 -9.02 -18.23
C ARG A 699 19.33 -8.22 -16.95
N PHE A 700 18.19 -7.76 -16.44
CA PHE A 700 18.15 -7.25 -15.08
C PHE A 700 18.39 -8.42 -14.13
N GLU A 701 19.30 -8.23 -13.16
CA GLU A 701 19.76 -9.30 -12.25
C GLU A 701 18.75 -9.64 -11.15
N GLU A 702 17.65 -8.90 -11.04
CA GLU A 702 16.53 -9.29 -10.20
C GLU A 702 15.63 -10.27 -10.96
N ASP A 703 15.45 -11.48 -10.41
CA ASP A 703 14.70 -12.58 -10.99
C ASP A 703 13.25 -12.13 -11.30
N GLU A 704 12.99 -11.84 -12.59
CA GLU A 704 11.70 -11.46 -13.23
C GLU A 704 11.29 -9.97 -13.15
N GLY A 705 12.06 -9.10 -13.83
CA GLY A 705 11.73 -7.68 -13.98
C GLY A 705 10.46 -7.42 -14.82
N ASP A 706 9.73 -6.36 -14.45
CA ASP A 706 8.53 -5.90 -15.16
C ASP A 706 8.76 -5.71 -16.66
N PRO A 707 7.75 -5.95 -17.52
CA PRO A 707 7.86 -5.69 -18.95
C PRO A 707 8.32 -4.26 -19.24
N LEU A 708 9.25 -4.09 -20.18
CA LEU A 708 9.75 -2.78 -20.59
C LEU A 708 8.85 -2.18 -21.66
N ASN A 709 8.59 -0.88 -21.63
CA ASN A 709 7.60 -0.26 -22.52
C ASN A 709 8.20 0.78 -23.47
N GLY A 710 9.04 1.68 -22.96
CA GLY A 710 9.68 2.74 -23.74
C GLY A 710 11.19 2.79 -23.50
N ILE A 711 11.95 3.23 -24.50
CA ILE A 711 13.41 3.28 -24.46
C ILE A 711 13.96 4.54 -25.14
N TYR A 712 14.91 5.20 -24.48
CA TYR A 712 15.62 6.33 -25.05
C TYR A 712 17.13 6.19 -24.87
N VAL A 713 17.88 6.39 -25.95
CA VAL A 713 19.35 6.32 -25.95
C VAL A 713 19.92 7.71 -26.14
N LEU A 714 20.42 8.30 -25.06
CA LEU A 714 21.01 9.64 -25.12
C LEU A 714 22.40 9.62 -25.79
N ASN A 715 23.17 8.57 -25.53
CA ASN A 715 24.47 8.31 -26.19
C ASN A 715 24.86 6.83 -25.99
N SER A 716 26.05 6.43 -26.45
CA SER A 716 26.49 5.03 -26.41
C SER A 716 26.55 4.39 -25.02
N ASP A 717 26.61 5.20 -23.97
CA ASP A 717 26.73 4.77 -22.58
C ASP A 717 25.51 5.13 -21.72
N SER A 718 24.68 6.07 -22.17
CA SER A 718 23.51 6.55 -21.44
C SER A 718 22.22 6.01 -22.05
N LEU A 719 21.56 5.14 -21.30
CA LEU A 719 20.31 4.51 -21.69
C LEU A 719 19.25 4.71 -20.60
N TRP A 720 18.03 5.04 -21.03
CA TRP A 720 16.86 5.24 -20.18
C TRP A 720 15.74 4.32 -20.67
N VAL A 721 15.09 3.62 -19.73
CA VAL A 721 14.04 2.65 -20.04
C VAL A 721 12.93 2.78 -19.02
N VAL A 722 11.68 2.67 -19.44
CA VAL A 722 10.54 2.63 -18.53
C VAL A 722 9.89 1.25 -18.46
N THR A 723 9.39 0.88 -17.29
CA THR A 723 8.73 -0.40 -17.03
C THR A 723 7.22 -0.24 -16.88
N MET A 724 6.49 -1.32 -17.12
CA MET A 724 5.06 -1.40 -16.83
C MET A 724 4.76 -1.41 -15.31
N GLY A 725 5.77 -1.57 -14.45
CA GLY A 725 5.66 -1.45 -12.99
C GLY A 725 5.84 -0.04 -12.43
N GLY A 726 6.12 0.94 -13.29
CA GLY A 726 6.28 2.34 -12.90
C GLY A 726 7.73 2.76 -12.61
N ASP A 727 8.71 1.94 -12.99
CA ASP A 727 10.13 2.22 -12.80
C ASP A 727 10.74 2.91 -14.02
N VAL A 728 11.70 3.79 -13.74
CA VAL A 728 12.68 4.26 -14.71
C VAL A 728 14.02 3.58 -14.40
N LEU A 729 14.56 2.88 -15.39
CA LEU A 729 15.86 2.26 -15.36
C LEU A 729 16.85 3.14 -16.12
N THR A 730 17.97 3.47 -15.48
CA THR A 730 19.03 4.29 -16.09
C THR A 730 20.38 3.60 -15.97
N THR A 731 21.24 3.81 -16.95
CA THR A 731 22.64 3.39 -16.88
C THR A 731 23.55 4.43 -17.54
N VAL A 732 24.79 4.51 -17.06
CA VAL A 732 25.86 5.36 -17.59
C VAL A 732 27.04 4.56 -18.16
N ASN A 733 26.88 3.24 -18.27
CA ASN A 733 27.90 2.34 -18.82
C ASN A 733 27.32 1.35 -19.84
N ALA A 734 26.29 1.74 -20.59
CA ALA A 734 25.58 0.88 -21.54
C ALA A 734 26.48 0.24 -22.61
N SER A 735 27.68 0.76 -22.87
CA SER A 735 28.62 0.15 -23.82
C SER A 735 29.47 -0.99 -23.25
N ALA A 736 29.54 -1.15 -21.93
CA ALA A 736 30.39 -2.12 -21.23
C ALA A 736 29.91 -3.58 -21.40
N ASP A 737 30.81 -4.52 -21.10
CA ASP A 737 30.51 -5.96 -21.12
C ASP A 737 29.50 -6.35 -20.02
N THR A 738 29.55 -5.65 -18.88
CA THR A 738 28.60 -5.78 -17.77
C THR A 738 28.00 -4.40 -17.51
N VAL A 739 26.69 -4.28 -17.70
CA VAL A 739 25.94 -3.03 -17.53
C VAL A 739 25.25 -3.06 -16.19
N HIS A 740 25.36 -1.98 -15.43
CA HIS A 740 24.63 -1.79 -14.19
C HIS A 740 23.52 -0.76 -14.45
N PHE A 741 22.29 -1.12 -14.09
CA PHE A 741 21.16 -0.19 -14.08
C PHE A 741 20.89 0.30 -12.66
N SER A 742 20.68 1.60 -12.51
CA SER A 742 19.95 2.14 -11.36
C SER A 742 18.45 2.05 -11.68
N SER A 743 17.65 1.60 -10.72
CA SER A 743 16.19 1.54 -10.83
C SER A 743 15.55 2.56 -9.91
N GLU A 744 14.53 3.24 -10.40
CA GLU A 744 13.78 4.21 -9.63
C GLU A 744 12.27 4.10 -9.90
N ASN A 745 11.48 3.65 -8.93
CA ASN A 745 10.02 3.65 -9.02
C ASN A 745 9.46 5.08 -8.91
N ILE A 746 8.91 5.63 -10.00
CA ILE A 746 8.43 7.01 -10.05
C ILE A 746 6.91 7.11 -10.08
N ALA A 747 6.22 5.99 -10.35
CA ALA A 747 4.80 5.96 -10.61
C ALA A 747 4.14 4.72 -9.97
N GLY A 748 2.92 4.88 -9.48
CA GLY A 748 2.05 3.75 -9.07
C GLY A 748 1.24 3.16 -10.24
N GLU A 749 1.70 3.35 -11.47
CA GLU A 749 1.03 2.97 -12.72
C GLU A 749 2.06 2.53 -13.78
N SER A 750 1.61 1.89 -14.85
CA SER A 750 2.47 1.55 -15.99
C SER A 750 2.91 2.79 -16.74
N LEU A 751 4.22 2.94 -16.92
CA LEU A 751 4.79 3.95 -17.81
C LEU A 751 4.72 3.47 -19.25
N THR A 752 4.34 4.35 -20.16
CA THR A 752 4.10 4.04 -21.57
C THR A 752 5.28 4.42 -22.45
N ASP A 753 5.90 5.57 -22.21
CA ASP A 753 7.04 6.03 -22.99
C ASP A 753 7.93 7.02 -22.22
N ILE A 754 9.16 7.24 -22.71
CA ILE A 754 10.18 8.12 -22.14
C ILE A 754 10.89 8.96 -23.21
N TRP A 755 11.01 10.25 -22.94
CA TRP A 755 11.74 11.18 -23.80
C TRP A 755 12.85 11.89 -23.03
N VAL A 756 14.09 11.79 -23.52
CA VAL A 756 15.25 12.42 -22.86
C VAL A 756 15.79 13.51 -23.75
N THR A 757 15.90 14.74 -23.25
CA THR A 757 16.49 15.84 -24.03
C THR A 757 17.98 15.99 -23.75
N ASP A 758 18.41 15.73 -22.51
CA ASP A 758 19.81 15.67 -22.10
C ASP A 758 19.94 14.88 -20.78
N ALA A 759 21.17 14.71 -20.27
CA ALA A 759 21.43 13.93 -19.06
C ALA A 759 20.77 14.49 -17.77
N SER A 760 20.25 15.71 -17.82
CA SER A 760 19.58 16.41 -16.72
C SER A 760 18.09 16.67 -16.95
N HIS A 761 17.54 16.33 -18.11
CA HIS A 761 16.15 16.61 -18.47
C HIS A 761 15.54 15.43 -19.22
N ALA A 762 14.48 14.86 -18.66
CA ALA A 762 13.70 13.81 -19.27
C ALA A 762 12.22 13.90 -18.88
N TYR A 763 11.36 13.25 -19.64
CA TYR A 763 9.93 13.16 -19.43
C TYR A 763 9.50 11.70 -19.55
N ALA A 764 8.53 11.28 -18.73
CA ALA A 764 7.90 9.97 -18.84
C ALA A 764 6.38 10.12 -18.76
N ILE A 765 5.65 9.28 -19.49
CA ILE A 765 4.17 9.27 -19.49
C ILE A 765 3.63 7.93 -18.99
N GLY A 766 2.41 7.97 -18.46
CA GLY A 766 1.71 6.81 -17.87
C GLY A 766 0.40 6.45 -18.57
N GLY A 767 0.00 5.20 -18.41
CA GLY A 767 -1.23 4.64 -18.97
C GLY A 767 -2.52 5.12 -18.30
N ASN A 768 -2.43 5.83 -17.18
CA ASN A 768 -3.55 6.41 -16.42
C ASN A 768 -3.45 7.95 -16.32
N GLY A 769 -2.74 8.58 -17.27
CA GLY A 769 -2.61 10.03 -17.38
C GLY A 769 -1.35 10.60 -16.73
N GLY A 770 -0.49 9.76 -16.16
CA GLY A 770 0.75 10.19 -15.52
C GLY A 770 1.65 11.00 -16.44
N PHE A 771 2.17 12.10 -15.95
CA PHE A 771 3.20 12.90 -16.61
C PHE A 771 4.28 13.29 -15.61
N PHE A 772 5.48 12.77 -15.82
CA PHE A 772 6.61 12.89 -14.90
C PHE A 772 7.75 13.63 -15.59
N ARG A 773 8.43 14.49 -14.84
CA ARG A 773 9.60 15.23 -15.32
C ARG A 773 10.81 14.97 -14.44
N TYR A 774 11.91 14.61 -15.09
CA TYR A 774 13.24 14.57 -14.49
C TYR A 774 13.93 15.92 -14.67
N GLY A 775 14.48 16.46 -13.58
CA GLY A 775 15.11 17.78 -13.61
C GLY A 775 15.84 18.12 -12.31
N LEU A 776 16.41 19.33 -12.28
CA LEU A 776 17.01 19.90 -11.07
C LEU A 776 15.94 19.99 -9.97
N LEU A 777 16.24 19.46 -8.80
CA LEU A 777 15.32 19.50 -7.66
C LEU A 777 15.14 20.95 -7.20
N GLU A 778 13.87 21.36 -7.02
CA GLU A 778 13.50 22.72 -6.63
C GLU A 778 14.17 23.14 -5.33
N GLY A 779 15.01 24.18 -5.36
CA GLY A 779 15.73 24.67 -4.19
C GLY A 779 17.15 24.12 -4.03
N PHE A 780 17.60 23.21 -4.91
CA PHE A 780 18.98 22.70 -4.88
C PHE A 780 20.01 23.78 -5.26
N PRO A 781 21.12 23.94 -4.51
CA PRO A 781 22.15 24.94 -4.82
C PRO A 781 22.97 24.59 -6.07
N ALA A 782 23.08 25.53 -7.01
CA ALA A 782 23.85 25.36 -8.25
C ALA A 782 25.33 25.81 -8.14
N GLY A 783 26.18 25.32 -9.05
CA GLY A 783 27.56 25.81 -9.23
C GLY A 783 28.61 25.24 -8.27
N GLY A 784 28.28 24.20 -7.51
CA GLY A 784 29.20 23.50 -6.60
C GLY A 784 30.11 22.47 -7.28
N ALA A 785 31.04 21.91 -6.51
CA ALA A 785 31.90 20.79 -6.91
C ALA A 785 31.97 19.76 -5.78
N ASP A 786 30.84 19.55 -5.10
CA ASP A 786 30.73 18.67 -3.95
C ASP A 786 30.12 17.32 -4.32
N ILE A 787 30.55 16.26 -3.63
CA ILE A 787 29.84 14.97 -3.58
C ILE A 787 28.74 15.11 -2.52
N ILE A 788 27.50 14.91 -2.96
CA ILE A 788 26.27 15.10 -2.18
C ILE A 788 25.88 13.82 -1.45
N ASP A 789 26.04 12.69 -2.14
CA ASP A 789 25.86 11.34 -1.60
C ASP A 789 26.74 10.33 -2.35
N PHE A 790 27.06 9.23 -1.67
CA PHE A 790 27.93 8.18 -2.16
C PHE A 790 27.44 6.84 -1.62
N VAL A 791 26.97 5.98 -2.51
CA VAL A 791 26.30 4.72 -2.17
C VAL A 791 27.04 3.55 -2.82
N VAL A 792 27.16 2.46 -2.08
CA VAL A 792 27.71 1.18 -2.57
C VAL A 792 26.85 0.02 -2.09
N ASP A 793 26.93 -1.10 -2.79
CA ASP A 793 26.27 -2.33 -2.36
C ASP A 793 26.79 -2.83 -1.00
N GLN A 794 25.91 -3.51 -0.27
CA GLN A 794 26.19 -4.09 1.06
C GLN A 794 26.59 -3.07 2.13
N GLN A 795 26.28 -1.79 1.91
CA GLN A 795 26.50 -0.73 2.88
C GLN A 795 25.65 -0.93 4.15
N THR A 796 26.25 -0.80 5.32
CA THR A 796 25.59 -1.08 6.62
C THR A 796 25.01 0.15 7.31
N GLN A 797 25.35 1.35 6.81
CA GLN A 797 24.88 2.64 7.32
C GLN A 797 25.16 3.74 6.28
N PRO A 798 24.46 4.89 6.29
CA PRO A 798 24.75 6.01 5.40
C PRO A 798 26.21 6.45 5.43
N ALA A 799 26.70 6.92 4.27
CA ALA A 799 28.09 7.36 4.15
C ALA A 799 28.31 8.62 4.98
N ILE A 800 29.48 8.71 5.62
CA ILE A 800 29.87 9.90 6.37
C ILE A 800 30.63 10.82 5.41
N ILE A 801 30.02 11.95 5.04
CA ILE A 801 30.56 12.90 4.07
C ILE A 801 31.03 14.16 4.81
N ASN A 802 32.32 14.48 4.70
CA ASN A 802 32.89 15.71 5.22
C ASN A 802 33.30 16.63 4.06
N SER A 803 32.46 17.60 3.73
CA SER A 803 32.71 18.57 2.65
C SER A 803 33.84 19.56 2.93
N THR A 804 34.16 19.80 4.20
CA THR A 804 35.27 20.69 4.59
C THR A 804 36.61 20.01 4.39
N GLU A 805 36.72 18.73 4.75
CA GLU A 805 37.93 17.91 4.60
C GLU A 805 38.01 17.18 3.24
N GLN A 806 36.94 17.24 2.44
CA GLN A 806 36.77 16.48 1.19
C GLN A 806 37.01 14.97 1.38
N THR A 807 36.43 14.38 2.43
CA THR A 807 36.55 12.94 2.73
C THR A 807 35.19 12.27 2.81
N ILE A 808 35.12 11.02 2.35
CA ILE A 808 33.94 10.15 2.48
C ILE A 808 34.37 8.84 3.13
N GLN A 809 33.62 8.43 4.15
CA GLN A 809 33.78 7.14 4.81
C GLN A 809 32.52 6.29 4.61
N VAL A 810 32.70 5.09 4.08
CA VAL A 810 31.64 4.12 3.81
C VAL A 810 31.90 2.86 4.63
N PHE A 811 30.83 2.19 5.06
CA PHE A 811 30.89 0.97 5.87
C PHE A 811 30.10 -0.14 5.18
N VAL A 812 30.73 -1.29 4.91
CA VAL A 812 30.11 -2.44 4.22
C VAL A 812 30.18 -3.71 5.07
N GLY A 813 29.31 -4.68 4.78
CA GLY A 813 29.22 -5.93 5.55
C GLY A 813 30.46 -6.84 5.45
N GLU A 814 30.59 -7.80 6.37
CA GLU A 814 31.63 -8.83 6.30
C GLU A 814 31.48 -9.70 5.05
N GLY A 815 32.56 -9.86 4.29
CA GLY A 815 32.58 -10.66 3.05
C GLY A 815 32.47 -9.85 1.76
N THR A 816 32.26 -8.53 1.82
CA THR A 816 32.25 -7.65 0.64
C THR A 816 33.62 -7.65 -0.05
N ASP A 817 33.65 -7.88 -1.38
CA ASP A 817 34.86 -7.81 -2.19
C ASP A 817 35.16 -6.35 -2.60
N LEU A 818 36.10 -5.72 -1.89
CA LEU A 818 36.50 -4.33 -2.13
C LEU A 818 37.21 -4.12 -3.47
N THR A 819 37.56 -5.16 -4.24
CA THR A 819 38.30 -5.02 -5.50
C THR A 819 37.41 -4.67 -6.69
N GLN A 820 36.09 -4.84 -6.57
CA GLN A 820 35.12 -4.73 -7.67
C GLN A 820 33.87 -3.95 -7.23
N ILE A 821 34.05 -2.82 -6.54
CA ILE A 821 32.91 -1.99 -6.07
C ILE A 821 32.45 -1.07 -7.19
N ILE A 822 31.15 -1.00 -7.43
CA ILE A 822 30.55 -0.03 -8.34
C ILE A 822 29.78 0.98 -7.50
N PRO A 823 30.29 2.20 -7.30
CA PRO A 823 29.61 3.22 -6.51
C PRO A 823 28.61 4.01 -7.35
N GLU A 824 27.45 4.28 -6.76
CA GLU A 824 26.53 5.31 -7.21
C GLU A 824 26.92 6.63 -6.55
N ILE A 825 27.22 7.66 -7.35
CA ILE A 825 27.79 8.92 -6.86
C ILE A 825 26.95 10.09 -7.33
N PHE A 826 26.47 10.87 -6.37
CA PHE A 826 25.67 12.06 -6.63
C PHE A 826 26.50 13.30 -6.37
N VAL A 827 26.61 14.17 -7.37
CA VAL A 827 27.40 15.41 -7.29
C VAL A 827 26.51 16.65 -7.38
N SER A 828 27.12 17.81 -7.14
CA SER A 828 26.50 19.11 -7.34
C SER A 828 25.87 19.25 -8.73
N ALA A 829 24.82 20.05 -8.85
CA ALA A 829 24.13 20.29 -10.11
C ALA A 829 25.10 20.67 -11.25
N ALA A 830 24.95 20.00 -12.39
CA ALA A 830 25.79 20.13 -13.59
C ALA A 830 27.30 19.95 -13.38
N ALA A 831 27.75 19.44 -12.23
CA ALA A 831 29.15 19.11 -12.00
C ALA A 831 29.53 17.79 -12.69
N THR A 832 30.81 17.67 -13.04
CA THR A 832 31.39 16.43 -13.57
C THR A 832 32.28 15.77 -12.52
N ILE A 833 32.43 14.45 -12.59
CA ILE A 833 33.25 13.68 -11.66
C ILE A 833 34.12 12.68 -12.41
N ASN A 834 35.36 12.50 -11.96
CA ASN A 834 36.29 11.52 -12.48
C ASN A 834 37.04 10.80 -11.33
N PRO A 835 37.03 9.45 -11.26
CA PRO A 835 36.30 8.52 -12.12
C PRO A 835 34.77 8.73 -12.10
N PRO A 836 34.04 8.42 -13.19
CA PRO A 836 32.58 8.53 -13.19
C PRO A 836 31.94 7.48 -12.27
N GLY A 837 30.81 7.83 -11.66
CA GLY A 837 29.96 6.87 -10.94
C GLY A 837 29.47 5.76 -11.87
N GLY A 838 29.05 4.62 -11.30
CA GLY A 838 28.65 3.45 -12.08
C GLY A 838 29.83 2.70 -12.74
N THR A 839 31.07 3.12 -12.49
CA THR A 839 32.27 2.39 -12.93
C THR A 839 32.88 1.60 -11.79
N MET A 840 33.33 0.39 -12.10
CA MET A 840 34.00 -0.48 -11.14
C MET A 840 35.34 0.11 -10.66
N GLN A 841 35.53 0.15 -9.34
CA GLN A 841 36.71 0.66 -8.66
C GLN A 841 37.21 -0.31 -7.58
N ASN A 842 38.49 -0.20 -7.25
CA ASN A 842 39.14 -1.01 -6.22
C ASN A 842 39.41 -0.16 -4.97
N PHE A 843 38.69 -0.43 -3.89
CA PHE A 843 38.77 0.25 -2.59
C PHE A 843 39.60 -0.51 -1.55
N THR A 844 40.48 -1.43 -1.96
CA THR A 844 41.50 -1.99 -1.03
C THR A 844 42.44 -0.92 -0.47
N PHE A 845 42.48 0.25 -1.12
CA PHE A 845 43.08 1.48 -0.63
C PHE A 845 42.11 2.66 -0.91
N PRO A 846 42.26 3.81 -0.24
CA PRO A 846 41.45 4.98 -0.53
C PRO A 846 41.54 5.42 -2.00
N VAL A 847 40.41 5.79 -2.59
CA VAL A 847 40.29 6.23 -3.99
C VAL A 847 40.00 7.73 -4.02
N THR A 848 40.64 8.44 -4.95
CA THR A 848 40.42 9.88 -5.16
C THR A 848 39.48 10.14 -6.32
N TYR A 849 38.45 10.96 -6.09
CA TYR A 849 37.52 11.46 -7.09
C TYR A 849 37.68 12.97 -7.26
N THR A 850 37.90 13.43 -8.48
CA THR A 850 37.95 14.85 -8.81
C THR A 850 36.59 15.31 -9.30
N VAL A 851 35.95 16.23 -8.57
CA VAL A 851 34.69 16.87 -8.96
C VAL A 851 34.99 18.27 -9.50
N THR A 852 34.44 18.59 -10.67
CA THR A 852 34.60 19.89 -11.35
C THR A 852 33.23 20.52 -11.55
N SER A 853 33.05 21.76 -11.08
CA SER A 853 31.80 22.52 -11.25
C SER A 853 31.48 22.75 -12.72
N GLU A 854 30.21 23.02 -13.03
CA GLU A 854 29.70 23.27 -14.40
C GLU A 854 30.58 24.24 -15.22
N ASN A 855 31.02 25.35 -14.62
CA ASN A 855 31.84 26.38 -15.27
C ASN A 855 33.35 26.09 -15.27
N GLY A 856 33.77 24.92 -14.74
CA GLY A 856 35.16 24.51 -14.64
C GLY A 856 36.02 25.32 -13.65
N GLN A 857 35.43 26.22 -12.85
CA GLN A 857 36.20 27.13 -11.99
C GLN A 857 36.47 26.57 -10.59
N VAL A 858 35.61 25.68 -10.10
CA VAL A 858 35.78 25.02 -8.80
C VAL A 858 36.10 23.55 -9.05
N ILE A 859 37.25 23.11 -8.56
CA ILE A 859 37.71 21.72 -8.65
C ILE A 859 38.04 21.26 -7.23
N LYS A 860 37.46 20.13 -6.81
CA LYS A 860 37.70 19.52 -5.49
C LYS A 860 38.10 18.07 -5.67
N ASP A 861 39.16 17.66 -5.00
CA ASP A 861 39.58 16.26 -4.90
C ASP A 861 39.04 15.65 -3.61
N TRP A 862 38.23 14.61 -3.76
CA TRP A 862 37.57 13.89 -2.67
C TRP A 862 38.24 12.54 -2.44
N THR A 863 38.56 12.23 -1.18
CA THR A 863 39.13 10.93 -0.81
C THR A 863 38.07 10.03 -0.21
N VAL A 864 37.84 8.87 -0.81
CA VAL A 864 36.82 7.91 -0.38
C VAL A 864 37.50 6.67 0.20
N THR A 865 37.05 6.24 1.39
CA THR A 865 37.51 5.03 2.07
C THR A 865 36.32 4.13 2.38
N ILE A 866 36.47 2.83 2.16
CA ILE A 866 35.46 1.80 2.49
C ILE A 866 36.02 0.86 3.53
N ASP A 867 35.35 0.76 4.67
CA ASP A 867 35.70 -0.14 5.77
C ASP A 867 34.69 -1.29 5.88
N ILE A 868 35.19 -2.49 6.15
CA ILE A 868 34.33 -3.65 6.47
C ILE A 868 33.93 -3.59 7.93
N THR A 869 32.64 -3.52 8.21
CA THR A 869 32.10 -3.62 9.57
C THR A 869 32.09 -5.08 10.02
N THR A 870 32.98 -5.42 10.96
CA THR A 870 32.91 -6.69 11.68
C THR A 870 31.84 -6.61 12.77
N GLY A 871 30.58 -6.78 12.39
CA GLY A 871 29.44 -6.83 13.31
C GLY A 871 29.10 -8.27 13.73
N VAL A 872 28.84 -8.50 15.02
CA VAL A 872 28.25 -9.76 15.50
C VAL A 872 26.83 -9.85 14.95
N SER A 873 26.56 -10.84 14.09
CA SER A 873 25.27 -11.04 13.42
C SER A 873 24.10 -11.06 14.41
N GLY A 874 23.03 -10.33 14.08
CA GLY A 874 21.75 -10.34 14.80
C GLY A 874 21.02 -11.69 14.72
N HIS A 875 21.49 -12.66 15.48
CA HIS A 875 20.68 -13.81 15.88
C HIS A 875 19.83 -13.41 17.09
N VAL A 876 18.56 -13.82 17.10
CA VAL A 876 17.62 -13.65 18.22
C VAL A 876 18.32 -14.05 19.51
N THR A 877 18.75 -13.08 20.32
CA THR A 877 19.40 -13.38 21.58
C THR A 877 18.38 -14.10 22.46
N PRO A 878 18.69 -15.30 22.98
CA PRO A 878 17.85 -15.96 23.97
C PRO A 878 17.49 -15.00 25.09
N GLU A 879 16.21 -14.72 25.28
CA GLU A 879 15.78 -13.83 26.35
C GLU A 879 16.00 -14.52 27.71
N ILE A 880 16.94 -13.98 28.49
CA ILE A 880 17.21 -14.39 29.87
C ILE A 880 16.70 -13.29 30.81
N ILE A 881 15.77 -13.66 31.69
CA ILE A 881 15.18 -12.79 32.70
C ILE A 881 15.80 -13.13 34.07
N LEU A 882 16.18 -12.09 34.83
CA LEU A 882 16.71 -12.21 36.18
C LEU A 882 15.71 -11.65 37.19
N PHE A 883 15.29 -12.46 38.16
CA PHE A 883 14.30 -12.04 39.15
C PHE A 883 14.51 -12.68 40.54
N PRO A 884 14.40 -11.92 41.65
CA PRO A 884 14.29 -10.46 41.70
C PRO A 884 15.63 -9.79 41.37
N ASN A 885 15.58 -8.63 40.71
CA ASN A 885 16.74 -7.79 40.45
C ASN A 885 16.28 -6.31 40.45
N PRO A 886 16.61 -5.49 41.48
CA PRO A 886 17.59 -5.74 42.53
C PRO A 886 17.25 -6.88 43.49
N THR A 887 18.28 -7.53 44.07
CA THR A 887 18.13 -8.64 45.03
C THR A 887 18.78 -8.34 46.39
N ARG A 888 18.33 -9.03 47.45
CA ARG A 888 19.00 -9.06 48.75
C ARG A 888 19.89 -10.29 48.96
N GLY A 889 19.95 -11.23 48.02
CA GLY A 889 20.85 -12.37 48.16
C GLY A 889 20.63 -13.53 47.19
N VAL A 890 19.43 -13.70 46.61
CA VAL A 890 19.16 -14.78 45.66
C VAL A 890 18.55 -14.22 44.38
N VAL A 891 19.05 -14.65 43.22
CA VAL A 891 18.53 -14.27 41.89
C VAL A 891 18.14 -15.51 41.12
N GLY A 892 16.89 -15.60 40.67
CA GLY A 892 16.41 -16.61 39.73
C GLY A 892 16.75 -16.25 38.29
N ILE A 893 17.06 -17.26 37.48
CA ILE A 893 17.29 -17.15 36.03
C ILE A 893 16.15 -17.87 35.30
N GLN A 894 15.43 -17.14 34.44
CA GLN A 894 14.37 -17.69 33.58
C GLN A 894 14.78 -17.53 32.10
N SER A 895 14.53 -18.57 31.28
CA SER A 895 14.85 -18.60 29.85
C SER A 895 13.67 -19.15 29.05
N LEU A 896 13.41 -18.58 27.86
CA LEU A 896 12.41 -19.06 26.90
C LEU A 896 12.95 -20.14 25.94
N VAL A 897 14.22 -20.55 26.06
CA VAL A 897 14.84 -21.56 25.19
C VAL A 897 14.38 -22.97 25.56
N VAL A 898 13.78 -23.69 24.62
CA VAL A 898 13.26 -25.06 24.82
C VAL A 898 14.35 -26.11 24.50
N GLY A 899 14.66 -26.96 25.48
CA GLY A 899 15.57 -28.11 25.35
C GLY A 899 16.50 -28.24 26.55
N GLN A 900 16.49 -29.40 27.25
CA GLN A 900 17.30 -29.64 28.45
C GLN A 900 18.82 -29.52 28.17
N ARG A 901 19.41 -28.35 28.41
CA ARG A 901 20.87 -28.11 28.29
C ARG A 901 21.44 -27.62 29.63
N SER A 902 22.63 -28.12 29.99
CA SER A 902 23.37 -27.67 31.18
C SER A 902 24.36 -26.57 30.80
N VAL A 903 24.24 -25.39 31.39
CA VAL A 903 25.07 -24.20 31.12
C VAL A 903 25.80 -23.75 32.39
N ASN A 904 27.05 -23.30 32.26
CA ASN A 904 27.81 -22.73 33.37
C ASN A 904 27.59 -21.22 33.42
N VAL A 905 27.02 -20.74 34.52
CA VAL A 905 26.80 -19.31 34.77
C VAL A 905 27.96 -18.78 35.61
N LYS A 906 28.79 -17.90 35.04
CA LYS A 906 29.87 -17.22 35.74
C LYS A 906 29.33 -15.93 36.35
N ILE A 907 29.65 -15.62 37.59
CA ILE A 907 29.39 -14.32 38.22
C ILE A 907 30.71 -13.55 38.22
N THR A 908 30.68 -12.30 37.77
CA THR A 908 31.85 -11.41 37.67
C THR A 908 31.60 -10.09 38.38
N ASP A 909 32.66 -9.47 38.90
CA ASP A 909 32.62 -8.10 39.41
C ASP A 909 32.65 -7.06 38.28
N LEU A 910 32.58 -5.77 38.62
CA LEU A 910 32.68 -4.65 37.67
C LEU A 910 34.02 -4.59 36.91
N TYR A 911 35.05 -5.30 37.36
CA TYR A 911 36.37 -5.35 36.72
C TYR A 911 36.55 -6.62 35.86
N GLY A 912 35.51 -7.45 35.74
CA GLY A 912 35.54 -8.68 34.95
C GLY A 912 36.18 -9.88 35.66
N ASN A 913 36.53 -9.77 36.95
CA ASN A 913 37.06 -10.91 37.70
C ASN A 913 35.94 -11.91 37.98
N VAL A 914 36.17 -13.20 37.70
CA VAL A 914 35.19 -14.27 37.98
C VAL A 914 35.18 -14.56 39.48
N ILE A 915 34.06 -14.30 40.13
CA ILE A 915 33.84 -14.52 41.57
C ILE A 915 33.30 -15.92 41.85
N ALA A 916 32.41 -16.43 41.00
CA ALA A 916 31.79 -17.75 41.16
C ALA A 916 31.37 -18.34 39.81
N ILE A 917 31.23 -19.67 39.74
CA ILE A 917 30.69 -20.38 38.58
C ILE A 917 29.66 -21.40 39.08
N THR A 918 28.42 -21.29 38.59
CA THR A 918 27.30 -22.13 39.01
C THR A 918 26.69 -22.83 37.79
N PRO A 919 26.61 -24.17 37.76
CA PRO A 919 25.94 -24.89 36.69
C PRO A 919 24.42 -24.76 36.81
N CYS A 920 23.73 -24.61 35.68
CA CYS A 920 22.31 -24.34 35.56
C CYS A 920 21.69 -25.16 34.42
N ARG A 921 20.45 -25.64 34.54
CA ARG A 921 19.73 -26.34 33.46
C ARG A 921 18.58 -25.48 32.94
N LEU A 922 18.42 -25.38 31.61
CA LEU A 922 17.35 -24.63 30.95
C LEU A 922 16.49 -25.55 30.05
N PRO A 923 15.18 -25.27 29.85
CA PRO A 923 14.39 -24.24 30.52
C PRO A 923 13.99 -24.72 31.92
N ALA A 924 14.30 -23.98 32.97
CA ALA A 924 13.82 -24.30 34.31
C ALA A 924 13.48 -23.03 35.07
N ALA A 925 12.29 -23.01 35.69
CA ALA A 925 11.81 -21.92 36.53
C ALA A 925 12.58 -21.73 37.85
N ASN A 926 13.56 -22.59 38.16
CA ASN A 926 14.15 -22.72 39.50
C ASN A 926 15.69 -22.63 39.54
N CYS A 927 16.35 -22.11 38.51
CA CYS A 927 17.79 -21.89 38.58
C CYS A 927 18.10 -20.64 39.42
N GLN A 928 18.61 -20.83 40.64
CA GLN A 928 18.87 -19.76 41.60
C GLN A 928 20.36 -19.57 41.84
N LEU A 929 20.80 -18.32 41.80
CA LEU A 929 22.14 -17.88 42.19
C LEU A 929 22.09 -17.26 43.58
N ASP A 930 22.76 -17.88 44.54
CA ASP A 930 22.98 -17.30 45.85
C ASP A 930 24.22 -16.40 45.84
N ILE A 931 23.99 -15.10 45.95
CA ILE A 931 24.99 -14.04 46.09
C ILE A 931 24.87 -13.32 47.44
N SER A 932 24.21 -13.92 48.43
CA SER A 932 24.03 -13.35 49.78
C SER A 932 25.36 -13.07 50.49
N HIS A 933 26.39 -13.84 50.15
CA HIS A 933 27.76 -13.70 50.67
C HIS A 933 28.56 -12.56 50.04
N LEU A 934 28.06 -11.95 48.95
CA LEU A 934 28.73 -10.85 48.27
C LEU A 934 28.32 -9.48 48.87
N PRO A 935 29.25 -8.50 48.96
CA PRO A 935 28.93 -7.14 49.36
C PRO A 935 27.86 -6.49 48.46
N ALA A 936 27.15 -5.49 48.98
CA ALA A 936 26.26 -4.66 48.16
C ALA A 936 27.03 -4.02 47.00
N GLY A 937 26.48 -4.08 45.79
CA GLY A 937 27.21 -3.70 44.58
C GLY A 937 26.58 -4.23 43.29
N ILE A 938 27.25 -3.94 42.16
CA ILE A 938 26.86 -4.40 40.84
C ILE A 938 27.73 -5.59 40.44
N TYR A 939 27.09 -6.66 39.97
CA TYR A 939 27.72 -7.87 39.48
C TYR A 939 27.15 -8.21 38.10
N PHE A 940 27.85 -9.05 37.34
CA PHE A 940 27.37 -9.53 36.05
C PHE A 940 27.37 -11.05 36.01
N ILE A 941 26.31 -11.64 35.45
CA ILE A 941 26.35 -13.04 35.04
C ILE A 941 26.78 -13.14 33.59
N CYS A 942 27.65 -14.11 33.31
CA CYS A 942 28.16 -14.42 31.98
C CYS A 942 27.94 -15.93 31.71
N MET A 943 27.22 -16.26 30.65
CA MET A 943 26.94 -17.66 30.27
C MET A 943 27.09 -17.85 28.77
N SER A 944 27.54 -19.05 28.36
CA SER A 944 27.66 -19.41 26.95
C SER A 944 26.52 -20.35 26.53
N LEU A 945 25.80 -19.98 25.48
CA LEU A 945 24.67 -20.72 24.89
C LEU A 945 24.86 -20.76 23.37
N GLU A 946 24.93 -21.96 22.79
CA GLU A 946 24.89 -22.17 21.32
C GLU A 946 25.82 -21.24 20.51
N ASN A 947 27.03 -21.00 21.03
CA ASN A 947 28.09 -20.11 20.49
C ASN A 947 27.93 -18.61 20.77
N GLN A 948 26.98 -18.19 21.61
CA GLN A 948 26.84 -16.80 22.08
C GLN A 948 27.24 -16.65 23.55
N MET A 949 27.74 -15.47 23.92
CA MET A 949 27.99 -15.07 25.31
C MET A 949 26.90 -14.10 25.76
N ILE A 950 26.10 -14.51 26.74
CA ILE A 950 25.06 -13.67 27.33
C ILE A 950 25.59 -13.05 28.61
N VAL A 951 25.47 -11.72 28.72
CA VAL A 951 25.84 -10.94 29.91
C VAL A 951 24.61 -10.20 30.47
N LYS A 952 24.32 -10.37 31.77
CA LYS A 952 23.22 -9.65 32.44
C LYS A 952 23.68 -9.07 33.77
N LYS A 953 23.27 -7.82 34.03
CA LYS A 953 23.57 -7.06 35.25
C LYS A 953 22.71 -7.54 36.43
N ILE A 954 23.31 -7.74 37.59
CA ILE A 954 22.65 -7.95 38.89
C ILE A 954 22.99 -6.80 39.82
N VAL A 955 21.98 -6.27 40.51
CA VAL A 955 22.13 -5.26 41.56
C VAL A 955 21.86 -5.93 42.92
N LYS A 956 22.90 -6.04 43.75
CA LYS A 956 22.80 -6.52 45.14
C LYS A 956 22.63 -5.32 46.08
N LEU A 957 21.47 -5.26 46.73
CA LEU A 957 21.16 -4.27 47.77
C LEU A 957 21.83 -4.60 49.09
#